data_AF-A0A3D1RYJ3-F1
#
_entry.id   AF-A0A3D1RYJ3-F1
#
_cell.length_a   1.000
_cell.length_b   1.000
_cell.length_c   1.000
_cell.angle_alpha   90.00
_cell.angle_beta   90.00
_cell.angle_gamma   90.00
#
_symmetry.space_group_name_H-M   'P 1'
#
loop_
_entity.id
_entity.type
_entity.pdbx_description
1 polymer ?
#
loop_
_entity_poly.entity_id
_entity_poly.type
_entity_poly.pdbx_seq_one_letter_code
_entity_poly.pdbx_strand_id
1 'polypeptide(L)'
;DFDYSDGDDEERAIEEIILAAQDRSSGSKELSGPYNSWALQYHLSPERANLLRPLQLGNRQRILEVGCGCGAITRYLGEQGFQVDAVEGSARRAKIASLRCSDLDSVRVICADASTLSLPPDSYDAVVFVGVLEYSGVYAPDGVSTEQQIRRTLTGAVRTLRPNGVVVIAIENRLGLKYLAGAPEDHLGRSWIGIADYPASSGPQRGNEQQGNHSRSMIRTLDQARWRRLLGETKLTSTFFYPLPDYKLPMACLSESFAATSACSQLVWRYSSVSRAGFWEPVLPTRLSQAGIAFGGAFGTFSDSFAIVASPCDQAIVDGVLPYDYVDFLGESGSGSGLCKLQQENLVRHFDGDGPGRIQDKWIEGEPLEQLWLRLACAEGYSGLFNAMQLFLQGLRELFESEPERYRQAELSPAKVLNSSQKEYWFPKRYGPTDEIQSPEERWRRAVLDFAIVIGPEVRRVIGTGGYATVGDFVDRASETAGLGSAKILCGLTEGVEPAARNNKHASDRASPDRQLSITWAEPDQSDQSLRFQAYWAKPGEVFSEKASVWVDYDWRSSPVLRLELPAESIGLDRLRIDPVDHRVCDVARMAFVEEFSIDSALADGKVVRLTRRDLIDTKVVSHTQDIQLGTLGGRQLLYFTGPDPQIHFALGQLAKDAAGAQLVVILKMVWPGLY
;
A
#
# COMPACT_ATOMS: atom_id res chain seq x y z
N ASP A 1 23.70 -10.87 -17.04
CA ASP A 1 23.59 -9.81 -16.02
C ASP A 1 22.13 -9.50 -15.79
N PHE A 2 21.72 -9.49 -14.51
CA PHE A 2 20.36 -9.21 -14.04
C PHE A 2 20.37 -7.79 -13.44
N ASP A 3 19.44 -6.93 -13.86
CA ASP A 3 19.54 -5.46 -13.67
C ASP A 3 18.49 -4.88 -12.69
N TYR A 4 17.74 -5.72 -11.99
CA TYR A 4 16.79 -5.25 -10.98
C TYR A 4 17.48 -5.04 -9.61
N SER A 5 17.26 -3.87 -9.01
CA SER A 5 17.73 -3.51 -7.67
C SER A 5 16.73 -2.59 -6.96
N ASP A 6 16.64 -2.72 -5.63
CA ASP A 6 15.92 -1.80 -4.74
C ASP A 6 16.74 -0.53 -4.42
N GLY A 7 18.00 -0.47 -4.89
CA GLY A 7 18.97 0.60 -4.65
C GLY A 7 20.18 0.11 -3.85
N ASP A 8 21.39 0.54 -4.26
CA ASP A 8 22.64 0.07 -3.65
C ASP A 8 22.75 0.38 -2.15
N ASP A 9 22.28 1.55 -1.71
CA ASP A 9 22.32 1.94 -0.30
C ASP A 9 21.27 1.20 0.53
N GLU A 10 20.08 0.96 -0.03
CA GLU A 10 19.01 0.17 0.61
C GLU A 10 19.45 -1.29 0.81
N GLU A 11 19.98 -1.92 -0.24
CA GLU A 11 20.45 -3.30 -0.15
C GLU A 11 21.69 -3.43 0.76
N ARG A 12 22.56 -2.42 0.82
CA ARG A 12 23.66 -2.37 1.81
C ARG A 12 23.13 -2.27 3.24
N ALA A 13 22.14 -1.42 3.49
CA ALA A 13 21.53 -1.27 4.81
C ALA A 13 20.85 -2.57 5.27
N ILE A 14 20.14 -3.25 4.36
CA ILE A 14 19.55 -4.57 4.64
C ILE A 14 20.63 -5.58 5.01
N GLU A 15 21.74 -5.63 4.26
CA GLU A 15 22.87 -6.52 4.56
C GLU A 15 23.46 -6.24 5.95
N GLU A 16 23.71 -4.97 6.29
CA GLU A 16 24.27 -4.55 7.57
C GLU A 16 23.36 -4.90 8.75
N ILE A 17 22.05 -4.67 8.62
CA ILE A 17 21.07 -5.02 9.67
C ILE A 17 21.03 -6.52 9.89
N ILE A 18 20.98 -7.33 8.82
CA ILE A 18 20.96 -8.80 8.94
C ILE A 18 22.28 -9.30 9.53
N LEU A 19 23.43 -8.73 9.14
CA LEU A 19 24.74 -9.07 9.71
C LEU A 19 24.77 -8.82 11.22
N ALA A 20 24.27 -7.67 11.65
CA ALA A 20 24.26 -7.26 13.06
C ALA A 20 23.24 -8.03 13.91
N ALA A 21 22.17 -8.54 13.30
CA ALA A 21 21.09 -9.21 14.00
C ALA A 21 21.53 -10.52 14.69
N GLN A 22 21.14 -10.67 15.95
CA GLN A 22 21.28 -11.93 16.69
C GLN A 22 20.16 -12.90 16.32
N ASP A 23 18.95 -12.38 16.13
CA ASP A 23 17.79 -13.16 15.69
C ASP A 23 17.46 -12.82 14.24
N ARG A 24 17.77 -13.75 13.34
CA ARG A 24 17.48 -13.64 11.89
C ARG A 24 16.20 -14.39 11.48
N SER A 25 15.45 -14.89 12.46
CA SER A 25 14.28 -15.73 12.22
C SER A 25 13.16 -15.02 11.46
N SER A 26 12.22 -15.80 10.92
CA SER A 26 11.03 -15.22 10.27
C SER A 26 10.11 -14.48 11.26
N GLY A 27 10.24 -14.75 12.57
CA GLY A 27 9.52 -14.06 13.64
C GLY A 27 10.32 -12.97 14.35
N SER A 28 11.50 -12.61 13.84
CA SER A 28 12.42 -11.72 14.53
C SER A 28 11.82 -10.35 14.82
N LYS A 29 11.73 -10.02 16.11
CA LYS A 29 11.37 -8.67 16.58
C LYS A 29 12.49 -7.66 16.37
N GLU A 30 13.73 -8.13 16.27
CA GLU A 30 14.90 -7.28 15.98
C GLU A 30 14.80 -6.70 14.55
N LEU A 31 14.20 -7.45 13.63
CA LEU A 31 14.06 -7.05 12.22
C LEU A 31 12.75 -6.31 11.90
N SER A 32 11.78 -6.21 12.81
CA SER A 32 10.42 -5.73 12.51
C SER A 32 10.31 -4.23 12.18
N GLY A 33 11.37 -3.46 12.43
CA GLY A 33 11.40 -2.02 12.20
C GLY A 33 10.86 -1.21 13.40
N PRO A 34 10.28 -0.02 13.18
CA PRO A 34 9.88 0.57 11.90
C PRO A 34 11.06 1.09 11.06
N TYR A 35 10.91 1.03 9.73
CA TYR A 35 11.86 1.62 8.78
C TYR A 35 11.22 2.76 8.00
N ASN A 36 12.04 3.76 7.64
CA ASN A 36 11.68 4.88 6.77
C ASN A 36 11.77 4.53 5.27
N SER A 37 12.31 3.36 4.94
CA SER A 37 12.41 2.84 3.58
C SER A 37 11.43 1.69 3.36
N TRP A 38 10.78 1.69 2.19
CA TRP A 38 9.94 0.58 1.78
C TRP A 38 10.74 -0.70 1.54
N ALA A 39 11.94 -0.61 0.95
CA ALA A 39 12.78 -1.78 0.68
C ALA A 39 13.21 -2.46 1.99
N LEU A 40 13.69 -1.68 2.96
CA LEU A 40 14.03 -2.16 4.30
C LEU A 40 12.81 -2.82 4.97
N GLN A 41 11.65 -2.15 4.98
CA GLN A 41 10.43 -2.74 5.53
C GLN A 41 10.06 -4.05 4.83
N TYR A 42 10.04 -4.07 3.51
CA TYR A 42 9.60 -5.23 2.73
C TYR A 42 10.49 -6.45 2.98
N HIS A 43 11.80 -6.27 3.07
CA HIS A 43 12.74 -7.39 3.22
C HIS A 43 12.91 -7.85 4.68
N LEU A 44 12.71 -6.96 5.66
CA LEU A 44 13.00 -7.26 7.07
C LEU A 44 11.76 -7.59 7.90
N SER A 45 10.55 -7.17 7.49
CA SER A 45 9.32 -7.41 8.25
C SER A 45 9.06 -8.90 8.51
N PRO A 46 8.72 -9.29 9.75
CA PRO A 46 8.27 -10.65 10.03
C PRO A 46 6.90 -10.98 9.40
N GLU A 47 6.09 -9.97 9.08
CA GLU A 47 4.80 -10.14 8.41
C GLU A 47 4.93 -10.81 7.03
N ARG A 48 6.12 -10.81 6.40
CA ARG A 48 6.35 -11.51 5.14
C ARG A 48 5.94 -12.97 5.21
N ALA A 49 6.27 -13.65 6.31
CA ALA A 49 5.96 -15.06 6.50
C ALA A 49 4.44 -15.36 6.54
N ASN A 50 3.62 -14.37 6.96
CA ASN A 50 2.16 -14.53 7.09
C ASN A 50 1.47 -14.85 5.76
N LEU A 51 2.14 -14.58 4.62
CA LEU A 51 1.65 -14.98 3.31
C LEU A 51 1.50 -16.51 3.19
N LEU A 52 2.46 -17.26 3.75
CA LEU A 52 2.54 -18.71 3.58
C LEU A 52 2.07 -19.51 4.80
N ARG A 53 1.99 -18.90 6.00
CA ARG A 53 1.47 -19.54 7.22
C ARG A 53 0.11 -20.24 7.06
N PRO A 54 -0.85 -19.70 6.29
CA PRO A 54 -2.13 -20.39 6.08
C PRO A 54 -2.04 -21.66 5.22
N LEU A 55 -0.90 -21.92 4.56
CA LEU A 55 -0.77 -23.02 3.61
C LEU A 55 -0.33 -24.31 4.31
N GLN A 56 -1.18 -25.33 4.23
CA GLN A 56 -0.93 -26.67 4.72
C GLN A 56 -0.28 -27.50 3.61
N LEU A 57 1.05 -27.41 3.51
CA LEU A 57 1.81 -28.15 2.50
C LEU A 57 1.90 -29.66 2.78
N GLY A 58 1.55 -30.13 3.99
CA GLY A 58 1.46 -31.55 4.33
C GLY A 58 2.78 -32.30 4.18
N ASN A 59 2.77 -33.45 3.49
CA ASN A 59 3.97 -34.28 3.29
C ASN A 59 4.93 -33.74 2.22
N ARG A 60 4.69 -32.56 1.67
CA ARG A 60 5.58 -31.92 0.69
C ARG A 60 6.84 -31.49 1.42
N GLN A 61 8.02 -31.82 0.91
CA GLN A 61 9.29 -31.61 1.61
C GLN A 61 10.26 -30.72 0.83
N ARG A 62 10.20 -30.75 -0.51
CA ARG A 62 11.16 -30.05 -1.37
C ARG A 62 10.50 -28.88 -2.10
N ILE A 63 11.00 -27.67 -1.86
CA ILE A 63 10.42 -26.43 -2.37
C ILE A 63 11.44 -25.72 -3.25
N LEU A 64 10.97 -25.23 -4.40
CA LEU A 64 11.69 -24.27 -5.22
C LEU A 64 11.06 -22.89 -5.00
N GLU A 65 11.83 -21.91 -4.57
CA GLU A 65 11.42 -20.51 -4.54
C GLU A 65 12.12 -19.75 -5.67
N VAL A 66 11.35 -19.08 -6.53
CA VAL A 66 11.89 -18.28 -7.63
C VAL A 66 11.72 -16.80 -7.33
N GLY A 67 12.83 -16.05 -7.35
CA GLY A 67 12.88 -14.63 -7.00
C GLY A 67 12.88 -14.42 -5.48
N CYS A 68 13.76 -15.10 -4.75
CA CYS A 68 13.71 -15.09 -3.28
C CYS A 68 14.13 -13.76 -2.63
N GLY A 69 14.67 -12.81 -3.40
CA GLY A 69 15.10 -11.52 -2.91
C GLY A 69 16.13 -11.64 -1.79
N CYS A 70 15.90 -10.94 -0.67
CA CYS A 70 16.77 -10.99 0.51
C CYS A 70 16.41 -12.14 1.48
N GLY A 71 15.61 -13.12 1.05
CA GLY A 71 15.39 -14.39 1.75
C GLY A 71 14.35 -14.36 2.87
N ALA A 72 13.42 -13.40 2.91
CA ALA A 72 12.40 -13.32 3.96
C ALA A 72 11.46 -14.53 3.98
N ILE A 73 10.96 -14.92 2.81
CA ILE A 73 10.11 -16.10 2.64
C ILE A 73 10.96 -17.38 2.71
N THR A 74 12.15 -17.39 2.10
CA THR A 74 13.11 -18.50 2.18
C THR A 74 13.39 -18.92 3.62
N ARG A 75 13.66 -17.94 4.49
CA ARG A 75 13.94 -18.16 5.92
C ARG A 75 12.78 -18.91 6.58
N TYR A 76 11.56 -18.44 6.38
CA TYR A 76 10.36 -19.10 6.91
C TYR A 76 10.24 -20.54 6.40
N LEU A 77 10.39 -20.77 5.09
CA LEU A 77 10.31 -22.12 4.51
C LEU A 77 11.36 -23.07 5.12
N GLY A 78 12.60 -22.61 5.32
CA GLY A 78 13.65 -23.41 5.95
C GLY A 78 13.33 -23.74 7.43
N GLU A 79 12.79 -22.78 8.19
CA GLU A 79 12.38 -22.97 9.59
C GLU A 79 11.24 -23.97 9.75
N GLN A 80 10.39 -24.11 8.73
CA GLN A 80 9.32 -25.11 8.68
C GLN A 80 9.83 -26.53 8.34
N GLY A 81 11.15 -26.69 8.18
CA GLY A 81 11.79 -27.98 7.92
C GLY A 81 11.81 -28.40 6.45
N PHE A 82 11.42 -27.53 5.52
CA PHE A 82 11.49 -27.82 4.09
C PHE A 82 12.93 -27.79 3.59
N GLN A 83 13.21 -28.60 2.56
CA GLN A 83 14.41 -28.53 1.72
C GLN A 83 14.16 -27.48 0.63
N VAL A 84 14.81 -26.33 0.73
CA VAL A 84 14.53 -25.15 -0.09
C VAL A 84 15.68 -24.88 -1.06
N ASP A 85 15.37 -24.86 -2.35
CA ASP A 85 16.22 -24.23 -3.35
C ASP A 85 15.64 -22.86 -3.69
N ALA A 86 16.36 -21.79 -3.32
CA ALA A 86 15.94 -20.42 -3.49
C ALA A 86 16.77 -19.75 -4.59
N VAL A 87 16.12 -19.35 -5.68
CA VAL A 87 16.77 -18.75 -6.85
C VAL A 87 16.58 -17.24 -6.83
N GLU A 88 17.66 -16.48 -6.99
CA GLU A 88 17.63 -15.02 -7.11
C GLU A 88 18.60 -14.55 -8.21
N GLY A 89 18.16 -13.60 -9.04
CA GLY A 89 18.96 -13.11 -10.16
C GLY A 89 20.04 -12.12 -9.73
N SER A 90 19.78 -11.31 -8.69
CA SER A 90 20.74 -10.36 -8.14
C SER A 90 21.73 -11.03 -7.19
N ALA A 91 23.03 -10.96 -7.53
CA ALA A 91 24.10 -11.50 -6.68
C ALA A 91 24.12 -10.88 -5.28
N ARG A 92 23.80 -9.58 -5.15
CA ARG A 92 23.75 -8.90 -3.85
C ARG A 92 22.61 -9.45 -3.00
N ARG A 93 21.39 -9.52 -3.56
CA ARG A 93 20.21 -10.05 -2.84
C ARG A 93 20.38 -11.53 -2.50
N ALA A 94 20.91 -12.34 -3.42
CA ALA A 94 21.25 -13.74 -3.15
C ALA A 94 22.26 -13.89 -2.00
N LYS A 95 23.29 -13.03 -1.94
CA LYS A 95 24.24 -13.00 -0.81
C LYS A 95 23.53 -12.67 0.50
N ILE A 96 22.65 -11.67 0.51
CA ILE A 96 21.86 -11.28 1.69
C ILE A 96 20.95 -12.43 2.13
N ALA A 97 20.24 -13.09 1.20
CA ALA A 97 19.42 -14.25 1.50
C ALA A 97 20.24 -15.41 2.09
N SER A 98 21.41 -15.69 1.52
CA SER A 98 22.33 -16.73 2.01
C SER A 98 22.84 -16.40 3.41
N LEU A 99 23.12 -15.12 3.70
CA LEU A 99 23.50 -14.68 5.03
C LEU A 99 22.36 -14.84 6.04
N ARG A 100 21.14 -14.47 5.65
CA ARG A 100 19.96 -14.60 6.51
C ARG A 100 19.67 -16.05 6.88
N CYS A 101 19.93 -16.98 5.96
CA CYS A 101 19.65 -18.41 6.14
C CYS A 101 20.89 -19.23 6.46
N SER A 102 22.01 -18.62 6.87
CA SER A 102 23.30 -19.31 7.04
C SER A 102 23.30 -20.39 8.13
N ASP A 103 22.33 -20.35 9.03
CA ASP A 103 22.08 -21.31 10.12
C ASP A 103 21.14 -22.46 9.72
N LEU A 104 20.68 -22.51 8.46
CA LEU A 104 19.72 -23.50 7.96
C LEU A 104 20.34 -24.39 6.87
N ASP A 105 20.80 -25.58 7.25
CA ASP A 105 21.40 -26.56 6.32
C ASP A 105 20.45 -27.03 5.21
N SER A 106 19.13 -26.90 5.42
CA SER A 106 18.09 -27.28 4.46
C SER A 106 17.85 -26.22 3.37
N VAL A 107 18.53 -25.07 3.43
CA VAL A 107 18.36 -23.95 2.48
C VAL A 107 19.58 -23.81 1.59
N ARG A 108 19.36 -23.81 0.27
CA ARG A 108 20.38 -23.48 -0.74
C ARG A 108 19.96 -22.26 -1.53
N VAL A 109 20.78 -21.21 -1.49
CA VAL A 109 20.57 -20.01 -2.29
C VAL A 109 21.40 -20.09 -3.57
N ILE A 110 20.74 -19.92 -4.71
CA ILE A 110 21.30 -20.07 -6.06
C ILE A 110 21.18 -18.73 -6.77
N CYS A 111 22.32 -18.09 -7.03
CA CYS A 111 22.37 -16.87 -7.84
C CYS A 111 22.30 -17.24 -9.33
N ALA A 112 21.14 -17.07 -9.96
CA ALA A 112 20.95 -17.39 -11.38
C ALA A 112 19.71 -16.69 -11.96
N ASP A 113 19.73 -16.49 -13.28
CA ASP A 113 18.55 -16.09 -14.03
C ASP A 113 17.60 -17.29 -14.17
N ALA A 114 16.47 -17.23 -13.46
CA ALA A 114 15.45 -18.26 -13.45
C ALA A 114 14.87 -18.58 -14.85
N SER A 115 14.89 -17.62 -15.78
CA SER A 115 14.40 -17.83 -17.16
C SER A 115 15.29 -18.77 -17.98
N THR A 116 16.55 -18.93 -17.58
CA THR A 116 17.55 -19.76 -18.25
C THR A 116 17.83 -21.08 -17.52
N LEU A 117 17.25 -21.26 -16.33
CA LEU A 117 17.60 -22.35 -15.45
C LEU A 117 16.97 -23.67 -15.92
N SER A 118 17.81 -24.67 -16.14
CA SER A 118 17.37 -26.02 -16.49
C SER A 118 17.18 -26.84 -15.22
N LEU A 119 15.91 -27.02 -14.83
CA LEU A 119 15.55 -27.80 -13.66
C LEU A 119 15.20 -29.25 -14.04
N PRO A 120 15.63 -30.25 -13.26
CA PRO A 120 15.23 -31.62 -13.49
C PRO A 120 13.71 -31.80 -13.31
N PRO A 121 13.08 -32.68 -14.10
CA PRO A 121 11.67 -33.01 -13.91
C PRO A 121 11.43 -33.71 -12.57
N ASP A 122 10.17 -33.74 -12.11
CA ASP A 122 9.72 -34.52 -10.93
C ASP A 122 10.57 -34.32 -9.66
N SER A 123 10.98 -33.09 -9.41
CA SER A 123 12.00 -32.75 -8.42
C SER A 123 11.48 -31.97 -7.22
N TYR A 124 10.40 -31.21 -7.37
CA TYR A 124 9.86 -30.35 -6.30
C TYR A 124 8.42 -30.70 -5.96
N ASP A 125 8.08 -30.60 -4.69
CA ASP A 125 6.73 -30.77 -4.19
C ASP A 125 5.94 -29.43 -4.23
N ALA A 126 6.66 -28.30 -4.19
CA ALA A 126 6.08 -26.99 -4.44
C ALA A 126 7.03 -26.07 -5.21
N VAL A 127 6.47 -25.21 -6.07
CA VAL A 127 7.19 -24.08 -6.68
C VAL A 127 6.51 -22.78 -6.27
N VAL A 128 7.26 -21.83 -5.73
CA VAL A 128 6.77 -20.59 -5.13
C VAL A 128 7.23 -19.39 -5.95
N PHE A 129 6.29 -18.54 -6.35
CA PHE A 129 6.51 -17.27 -7.05
C PHE A 129 5.83 -16.13 -6.27
N VAL A 130 6.61 -15.28 -5.61
CA VAL A 130 6.07 -14.16 -4.80
C VAL A 130 6.65 -12.85 -5.33
N GLY A 131 5.82 -12.02 -5.99
CA GLY A 131 6.26 -10.73 -6.55
C GLY A 131 7.40 -10.85 -7.55
N VAL A 132 7.22 -11.72 -8.56
CA VAL A 132 8.24 -11.99 -9.59
C VAL A 132 7.67 -12.09 -11.01
N LEU A 133 6.42 -12.55 -11.18
CA LEU A 133 5.84 -12.84 -12.49
C LEU A 133 5.41 -11.59 -13.27
N GLU A 134 5.19 -10.46 -12.59
CA GLU A 134 4.94 -9.14 -13.19
C GLU A 134 6.11 -8.65 -14.06
N TYR A 135 7.33 -9.09 -13.72
CA TYR A 135 8.56 -8.77 -14.45
C TYR A 135 8.81 -9.72 -15.63
N SER A 136 7.97 -10.73 -15.86
CA SER A 136 8.23 -11.75 -16.89
C SER A 136 8.50 -11.14 -18.27
N GLY A 137 7.81 -10.05 -18.62
CA GLY A 137 7.98 -9.38 -19.91
C GLY A 137 9.36 -8.73 -20.10
N VAL A 138 10.02 -8.31 -19.01
CA VAL A 138 11.37 -7.73 -18.98
C VAL A 138 12.41 -8.74 -19.49
N TYR A 139 12.20 -10.02 -19.16
CA TYR A 139 13.09 -11.13 -19.48
C TYR A 139 12.55 -12.00 -20.63
N ALA A 140 11.54 -11.51 -21.36
CA ALA A 140 10.96 -12.21 -22.49
C ALA A 140 11.83 -12.03 -23.73
N PRO A 141 12.00 -13.08 -24.58
CA PRO A 141 12.61 -12.91 -25.89
C PRO A 141 11.83 -11.91 -26.76
N ASP A 142 12.49 -11.31 -27.74
CA ASP A 142 11.86 -10.36 -28.66
C ASP A 142 10.57 -10.90 -29.29
N GLY A 143 9.52 -10.08 -29.30
CA GLY A 143 8.21 -10.42 -29.86
C GLY A 143 7.34 -11.33 -28.98
N VAL A 144 7.80 -11.68 -27.77
CA VAL A 144 7.03 -12.46 -26.80
C VAL A 144 6.32 -11.51 -25.83
N SER A 145 5.01 -11.66 -25.68
CA SER A 145 4.25 -10.85 -24.71
C SER A 145 4.52 -11.29 -23.27
N THR A 146 4.29 -10.39 -22.30
CA THR A 146 4.41 -10.72 -20.87
C THR A 146 3.59 -11.95 -20.48
N GLU A 147 2.33 -12.04 -20.92
CA GLU A 147 1.47 -13.21 -20.65
C GLU A 147 2.02 -14.50 -21.28
N GLN A 148 2.57 -14.43 -22.50
CA GLN A 148 3.21 -15.59 -23.14
C GLN A 148 4.44 -16.06 -22.37
N GLN A 149 5.22 -15.13 -21.81
CA GLN A 149 6.38 -15.47 -21.00
C GLN A 149 5.98 -16.05 -19.64
N ILE A 150 4.97 -15.48 -18.95
CA ILE A 150 4.40 -16.07 -17.72
C ILE A 150 3.97 -17.52 -17.98
N ARG A 151 3.26 -17.77 -19.09
CA ARG A 151 2.82 -19.12 -19.47
C ARG A 151 4.00 -20.09 -19.67
N ARG A 152 5.10 -19.64 -20.28
CA ARG A 152 6.32 -20.44 -20.43
C ARG A 152 6.95 -20.76 -19.08
N THR A 153 7.05 -19.78 -18.18
CA THR A 153 7.55 -19.94 -16.81
C THR A 153 6.71 -20.97 -16.05
N LEU A 154 5.38 -20.85 -16.06
CA LEU A 154 4.49 -21.80 -15.39
C LEU A 154 4.59 -23.21 -16.00
N THR A 155 4.68 -23.32 -17.33
CA THR A 155 4.87 -24.62 -17.99
C THR A 155 6.20 -25.27 -17.57
N GLY A 156 7.26 -24.46 -17.42
CA GLY A 156 8.53 -24.90 -16.86
C GLY A 156 8.38 -25.41 -15.44
N ALA A 157 7.75 -24.63 -14.56
CA ALA A 157 7.49 -25.01 -13.17
C ALA A 157 6.74 -26.35 -13.07
N VAL A 158 5.66 -26.51 -13.85
CA VAL A 158 4.85 -27.75 -13.86
C VAL A 158 5.67 -28.97 -14.22
N ARG A 159 6.63 -28.87 -15.15
CA ARG A 159 7.51 -30.01 -15.51
C ARG A 159 8.41 -30.46 -14.36
N THR A 160 8.73 -29.55 -13.44
CA THR A 160 9.60 -29.83 -12.29
C THR A 160 8.84 -30.36 -11.08
N LEU A 161 7.51 -30.28 -11.09
CA LEU A 161 6.68 -30.77 -10.00
C LEU A 161 6.64 -32.29 -9.98
N ARG A 162 6.76 -32.85 -8.78
CA ARG A 162 6.41 -34.24 -8.48
C ARG A 162 4.89 -34.44 -8.57
N PRO A 163 4.42 -35.69 -8.61
CA PRO A 163 2.99 -35.98 -8.42
C PRO A 163 2.42 -35.30 -7.18
N ASN A 164 1.22 -34.70 -7.30
CA ASN A 164 0.54 -33.90 -6.26
C ASN A 164 1.26 -32.60 -5.86
N GLY A 165 2.27 -32.20 -6.64
CA GLY A 165 2.97 -30.95 -6.47
C GLY A 165 2.08 -29.74 -6.76
N VAL A 166 2.42 -28.60 -6.15
CA VAL A 166 1.65 -27.36 -6.27
C VAL A 166 2.52 -26.19 -6.70
N VAL A 167 1.92 -25.25 -7.41
CA VAL A 167 2.48 -23.92 -7.64
C VAL A 167 1.78 -22.94 -6.70
N VAL A 168 2.55 -22.12 -5.99
CA VAL A 168 2.04 -21.02 -5.18
C VAL A 168 2.48 -19.71 -5.81
N ILE A 169 1.53 -18.83 -6.10
CA ILE A 169 1.78 -17.50 -6.67
C ILE A 169 1.22 -16.45 -5.72
N ALA A 170 1.90 -15.33 -5.51
CA ALA A 170 1.34 -14.16 -4.85
C ALA A 170 1.75 -12.89 -5.60
N ILE A 171 0.77 -12.05 -5.92
CA ILE A 171 0.96 -10.92 -6.85
C ILE A 171 -0.12 -9.85 -6.69
N GLU A 172 0.17 -8.64 -7.14
CA GLU A 172 -0.80 -7.54 -7.15
C GLU A 172 -1.98 -7.85 -8.09
N ASN A 173 -3.09 -7.16 -7.85
CA ASN A 173 -4.25 -7.15 -8.74
C ASN A 173 -4.38 -5.78 -9.37
N ARG A 174 -4.31 -5.67 -10.71
CA ARG A 174 -4.41 -4.36 -11.39
C ARG A 174 -5.74 -3.65 -11.14
N LEU A 175 -6.80 -4.38 -10.76
CA LEU A 175 -8.12 -3.86 -10.40
C LEU A 175 -8.31 -3.67 -8.89
N GLY A 176 -7.24 -3.77 -8.09
CA GLY A 176 -7.28 -3.51 -6.66
C GLY A 176 -7.93 -2.18 -6.32
N LEU A 177 -8.72 -2.15 -5.24
CA LEU A 177 -9.42 -0.96 -4.77
C LEU A 177 -8.48 0.23 -4.60
N LYS A 178 -7.23 0.01 -4.14
CA LYS A 178 -6.22 1.08 -4.04
C LYS A 178 -5.95 1.76 -5.38
N TYR A 179 -5.85 1.00 -6.47
CA TYR A 179 -5.57 1.54 -7.81
C TYR A 179 -6.78 2.23 -8.42
N LEU A 180 -7.99 1.70 -8.18
CA LEU A 180 -9.23 2.40 -8.52
C LEU A 180 -9.34 3.73 -7.79
N ALA A 181 -8.89 3.75 -6.54
CA ALA A 181 -8.84 4.93 -5.68
C ALA A 181 -7.61 5.82 -5.94
N GLY A 182 -6.85 5.58 -7.01
CA GLY A 182 -5.79 6.47 -7.50
C GLY A 182 -4.41 6.27 -6.91
N ALA A 183 -4.17 5.18 -6.16
CA ALA A 183 -2.83 4.84 -5.69
C ALA A 183 -1.89 4.66 -6.90
N PRO A 184 -0.63 5.14 -6.81
CA PRO A 184 0.37 4.83 -7.83
C PRO A 184 0.56 3.31 -7.94
N GLU A 185 0.66 2.80 -9.17
CA GLU A 185 0.95 1.39 -9.41
C GLU A 185 2.32 1.03 -8.83
N ASP A 186 2.41 -0.11 -8.13
CA ASP A 186 3.54 -0.44 -7.24
C ASP A 186 4.89 -0.55 -7.96
N HIS A 187 4.91 -0.80 -9.27
CA HIS A 187 6.15 -1.04 -10.04
C HIS A 187 6.54 0.13 -10.95
N LEU A 188 5.53 0.83 -11.49
CA LEU A 188 5.71 1.94 -12.41
C LEU A 188 5.55 3.31 -11.74
N GLY A 189 5.07 3.37 -10.49
CA GLY A 189 4.86 4.62 -9.75
C GLY A 189 3.80 5.54 -10.35
N ARG A 190 2.99 5.05 -11.30
CA ARG A 190 2.02 5.86 -12.05
C ARG A 190 0.60 5.47 -11.66
N SER A 191 -0.21 6.43 -11.23
CA SER A 191 -1.62 6.18 -10.93
C SER A 191 -2.42 5.75 -12.17
N TRP A 192 -3.39 4.85 -11.96
CA TRP A 192 -4.30 4.30 -12.97
C TRP A 192 -3.67 3.57 -14.18
N ILE A 193 -2.34 3.42 -14.28
CA ILE A 193 -1.72 2.78 -15.45
C ILE A 193 -2.18 1.32 -15.63
N GLY A 194 -2.37 0.59 -14.51
CA GLY A 194 -2.92 -0.77 -14.53
C GLY A 194 -4.42 -0.85 -14.84
N ILE A 195 -5.17 0.18 -14.46
CA ILE A 195 -6.59 0.34 -14.81
C ILE A 195 -6.74 0.61 -16.30
N ALA A 196 -5.89 1.47 -16.85
CA ALA A 196 -5.80 1.80 -18.27
C ALA A 196 -5.26 0.64 -19.14
N ASP A 197 -4.94 -0.50 -18.51
CA ASP A 197 -4.44 -1.70 -19.16
C ASP A 197 -3.11 -1.50 -19.92
N TYR A 198 -2.25 -0.63 -19.37
CA TYR A 198 -0.88 -0.42 -19.86
C TYR A 198 -0.80 -0.21 -21.39
N PRO A 199 -1.47 0.83 -21.93
CA PRO A 199 -1.52 1.03 -23.37
C PRO A 199 -0.11 1.20 -23.93
N ALA A 200 0.17 0.55 -25.06
CA ALA A 200 1.42 0.75 -25.76
C ALA A 200 1.55 2.24 -26.11
N SER A 201 2.67 2.87 -25.75
CA SER A 201 2.96 4.25 -26.11
C SER A 201 2.96 4.40 -27.63
N SER A 202 1.86 4.88 -28.19
CA SER A 202 1.69 5.23 -29.61
C SER A 202 2.17 6.67 -29.82
N GLY A 203 3.43 6.92 -29.50
CA GLY A 203 4.15 8.12 -29.89
C GLY A 203 5.23 7.77 -30.90
N PRO A 204 5.57 8.66 -31.86
CA PRO A 204 6.77 8.45 -32.66
C PRO A 204 7.94 8.26 -31.70
N GLN A 205 8.76 7.22 -31.93
CA GLN A 205 9.99 6.96 -31.19
C GLN A 205 10.77 8.27 -31.08
N ARG A 206 10.65 8.96 -29.93
CA ARG A 206 11.44 10.14 -29.65
C ARG A 206 12.85 9.61 -29.39
N GLY A 207 13.69 9.72 -30.41
CA GLY A 207 15.10 9.32 -30.33
C GLY A 207 15.74 9.89 -29.07
N ASN A 208 16.51 9.04 -28.39
CA ASN A 208 17.15 9.21 -27.07
C ASN A 208 16.48 8.51 -25.89
N GLU A 209 15.68 7.45 -26.11
CA GLU A 209 15.63 6.39 -25.11
C GLU A 209 17.01 5.72 -25.06
N GLN A 210 17.84 6.16 -24.10
CA GLN A 210 19.01 5.39 -23.68
C GLN A 210 18.55 3.96 -23.43
N GLN A 211 19.33 3.00 -23.93
CA GLN A 211 19.08 1.56 -24.06
C GLN A 211 18.62 0.81 -22.79
N GLY A 212 18.40 1.47 -21.64
CA GLY A 212 17.93 0.86 -20.39
C GLY A 212 16.41 0.90 -20.12
N ASN A 213 15.62 1.75 -20.80
CA ASN A 213 14.23 2.01 -20.37
C ASN A 213 13.12 1.24 -21.12
N HIS A 214 13.44 0.57 -22.23
CA HIS A 214 12.47 -0.28 -22.94
C HIS A 214 11.99 -1.46 -22.08
N SER A 215 12.84 -1.95 -21.17
CA SER A 215 12.57 -3.15 -20.38
C SER A 215 11.49 -2.93 -19.31
N ARG A 216 11.49 -1.78 -18.62
CA ARG A 216 10.46 -1.45 -17.61
C ARG A 216 9.06 -1.28 -18.23
N SER A 217 8.99 -0.92 -19.51
CA SER A 217 7.72 -0.79 -20.25
C SER A 217 6.96 -2.11 -20.43
N MET A 218 7.58 -3.26 -20.11
CA MET A 218 7.01 -4.60 -20.21
C MET A 218 6.50 -5.18 -18.88
N ILE A 219 6.67 -4.46 -17.76
CA ILE A 219 6.14 -4.84 -16.45
C ILE A 219 4.61 -4.78 -16.50
N ARG A 220 3.94 -5.88 -16.13
CA ARG A 220 2.47 -5.98 -16.18
C ARG A 220 1.93 -6.67 -14.94
N THR A 221 1.04 -5.99 -14.24
CA THR A 221 0.12 -6.63 -13.29
C THR A 221 -1.15 -7.07 -14.02
N LEU A 222 -1.58 -8.30 -13.79
CA LEU A 222 -2.80 -8.86 -14.38
C LEU A 222 -3.94 -8.84 -13.35
N ASP A 223 -5.19 -8.83 -13.84
CA ASP A 223 -6.36 -9.05 -12.99
C ASP A 223 -6.64 -10.54 -12.77
N GLN A 224 -7.50 -10.84 -11.81
CA GLN A 224 -7.88 -12.22 -11.46
C GLN A 224 -8.45 -13.00 -12.67
N ALA A 225 -9.22 -12.37 -13.56
CA ALA A 225 -9.81 -13.05 -14.70
C ALA A 225 -8.75 -13.46 -15.74
N ARG A 226 -7.74 -12.63 -15.96
CA ARG A 226 -6.57 -12.95 -16.80
C ARG A 226 -5.73 -14.08 -16.20
N TRP A 227 -5.49 -14.05 -14.89
CA TRP A 227 -4.82 -15.17 -14.21
C TRP A 227 -5.57 -16.48 -14.37
N ARG A 228 -6.89 -16.50 -14.15
CA ARG A 228 -7.71 -17.70 -14.36
C ARG A 228 -7.61 -18.24 -15.78
N ARG A 229 -7.62 -17.36 -16.80
CA ARG A 229 -7.42 -17.76 -18.20
C ARG A 229 -6.06 -18.40 -18.40
N LEU A 230 -4.99 -17.75 -17.93
CA LEU A 230 -3.62 -18.20 -18.08
C LEU A 230 -3.39 -19.56 -17.42
N LEU A 231 -3.90 -19.75 -16.20
CA LEU A 231 -3.84 -21.02 -15.47
C LEU A 231 -4.59 -22.14 -16.22
N GLY A 232 -5.79 -21.85 -16.74
CA GLY A 232 -6.55 -22.78 -17.57
C GLY A 232 -5.83 -23.19 -18.85
N GLU A 233 -5.16 -22.25 -19.53
CA GLU A 233 -4.33 -22.54 -20.70
C GLU A 233 -3.11 -23.43 -20.38
N THR A 234 -2.59 -23.34 -19.14
CA THR A 234 -1.54 -24.23 -18.62
C THR A 234 -2.06 -25.54 -18.04
N LYS A 235 -3.38 -25.79 -18.11
CA LYS A 235 -4.06 -26.96 -17.52
C LYS A 235 -3.83 -27.09 -16.01
N LEU A 236 -3.79 -25.96 -15.32
CA LEU A 236 -3.70 -25.90 -13.87
C LEU A 236 -5.10 -25.69 -13.29
N THR A 237 -5.49 -26.60 -12.40
CA THR A 237 -6.58 -26.37 -11.46
C THR A 237 -6.09 -25.39 -10.40
N SER A 238 -6.91 -24.45 -9.95
CA SER A 238 -6.45 -23.39 -9.04
C SER A 238 -7.54 -22.83 -8.13
N THR A 239 -7.12 -22.39 -6.95
CA THR A 239 -7.94 -21.65 -5.98
C THR A 239 -7.20 -20.38 -5.58
N PHE A 240 -7.94 -19.27 -5.46
CA PHE A 240 -7.39 -18.00 -5.01
C PHE A 240 -7.52 -17.85 -3.49
N PHE A 241 -6.68 -17.01 -2.91
CA PHE A 241 -6.85 -16.50 -1.56
C PHE A 241 -6.35 -15.05 -1.48
N TYR A 242 -6.85 -14.31 -0.51
CA TYR A 242 -6.70 -12.86 -0.48
C TYR A 242 -5.97 -12.42 0.78
N PRO A 243 -4.65 -12.19 0.70
CA PRO A 243 -3.90 -11.56 1.77
C PRO A 243 -4.29 -10.08 1.90
N LEU A 244 -4.41 -9.63 3.14
CA LEU A 244 -4.84 -8.28 3.52
C LEU A 244 -3.78 -7.58 4.38
N PRO A 245 -3.51 -6.28 4.19
CA PRO A 245 -4.08 -5.44 3.14
C PRO A 245 -3.53 -5.80 1.74
N ASP A 246 -2.38 -6.47 1.69
CA ASP A 246 -1.80 -7.03 0.47
C ASP A 246 -0.89 -8.22 0.77
N TYR A 247 -0.41 -8.91 -0.27
CA TYR A 247 0.53 -10.03 -0.18
C TYR A 247 1.93 -9.61 0.30
N LYS A 248 2.21 -8.30 0.31
CA LYS A 248 3.52 -7.77 0.66
C LYS A 248 3.73 -7.78 2.16
N LEU A 249 2.74 -7.39 2.97
CA LEU A 249 2.80 -7.53 4.43
C LEU A 249 1.44 -8.00 4.96
N PRO A 250 1.10 -9.30 4.81
CA PRO A 250 -0.20 -9.81 5.19
C PRO A 250 -0.42 -9.82 6.71
N MET A 251 -1.59 -9.36 7.11
CA MET A 251 -2.13 -9.36 8.47
C MET A 251 -3.40 -10.20 8.60
N ALA A 252 -4.01 -10.57 7.48
CA ALA A 252 -5.02 -11.61 7.39
C ALA A 252 -5.01 -12.24 6.00
N CYS A 253 -5.56 -13.44 5.88
CA CYS A 253 -5.73 -14.17 4.63
C CYS A 253 -7.14 -14.76 4.58
N LEU A 254 -7.83 -14.62 3.44
CA LEU A 254 -9.19 -15.14 3.24
C LEU A 254 -9.20 -16.14 2.09
N SER A 255 -9.95 -17.24 2.20
CA SER A 255 -10.18 -18.14 1.07
C SER A 255 -11.09 -17.51 0.00
N GLU A 256 -11.03 -18.06 -1.21
CA GLU A 256 -11.92 -17.66 -2.29
C GLU A 256 -13.41 -17.85 -1.97
N SER A 257 -13.76 -18.97 -1.33
CA SER A 257 -15.14 -19.26 -0.93
C SER A 257 -15.65 -18.26 0.11
N PHE A 258 -14.84 -17.91 1.11
CA PHE A 258 -15.26 -16.96 2.15
C PHE A 258 -15.35 -15.53 1.61
N ALA A 259 -14.40 -15.11 0.80
CA ALA A 259 -14.40 -13.79 0.15
C ALA A 259 -15.55 -13.56 -0.85
N ALA A 260 -16.19 -14.64 -1.33
CA ALA A 260 -17.40 -14.57 -2.16
C ALA A 260 -18.68 -14.32 -1.34
N THR A 261 -18.61 -14.31 -0.01
CA THR A 261 -19.74 -14.07 0.89
C THR A 261 -19.70 -12.67 1.49
N SER A 262 -20.86 -12.11 1.84
CA SER A 262 -20.95 -10.84 2.57
C SER A 262 -20.27 -10.88 3.94
N ALA A 263 -20.18 -12.07 4.55
CA ALA A 263 -19.55 -12.28 5.85
C ALA A 263 -18.06 -11.89 5.86
N CYS A 264 -17.37 -11.89 4.71
CA CYS A 264 -15.98 -11.43 4.63
C CYS A 264 -15.81 -9.97 5.05
N SER A 265 -16.86 -9.15 4.89
CA SER A 265 -16.89 -7.75 5.34
C SER A 265 -16.42 -7.59 6.78
N GLN A 266 -16.77 -8.54 7.65
CA GLN A 266 -16.42 -8.55 9.07
C GLN A 266 -14.90 -8.50 9.34
N LEU A 267 -14.10 -9.02 8.40
CA LEU A 267 -12.63 -9.05 8.48
C LEU A 267 -11.98 -8.03 7.57
N VAL A 268 -12.39 -7.94 6.30
CA VAL A 268 -11.75 -7.04 5.33
C VAL A 268 -11.84 -5.58 5.80
N TRP A 269 -12.91 -5.18 6.49
CA TRP A 269 -13.06 -3.83 7.05
C TRP A 269 -11.86 -3.37 7.90
N ARG A 270 -11.25 -4.31 8.64
CA ARG A 270 -10.15 -4.03 9.56
C ARG A 270 -8.85 -3.68 8.84
N TYR A 271 -8.72 -4.12 7.59
CA TYR A 271 -7.51 -4.03 6.79
C TYR A 271 -7.78 -3.19 5.53
N SER A 272 -7.65 -1.87 5.66
CA SER A 272 -7.80 -0.94 4.54
C SER A 272 -6.65 -1.06 3.54
N SER A 273 -6.94 -0.72 2.29
CA SER A 273 -5.94 -0.49 1.24
C SER A 273 -4.77 0.37 1.69
N VAL A 274 -3.58 0.05 1.18
CA VAL A 274 -2.33 0.77 1.46
C VAL A 274 -1.55 1.03 0.17
N SER A 275 -0.92 2.20 0.07
CA SER A 275 0.04 2.50 -1.00
C SER A 275 1.44 2.04 -0.58
N ARG A 276 2.11 1.30 -1.46
CA ARG A 276 3.51 0.88 -1.28
C ARG A 276 4.49 1.72 -2.09
N ALA A 277 3.97 2.57 -2.98
CA ALA A 277 4.73 3.47 -3.85
C ALA A 277 4.89 4.89 -3.25
N GLY A 278 4.55 5.10 -1.98
CA GLY A 278 4.68 6.39 -1.29
C GLY A 278 3.35 6.96 -0.79
N PHE A 279 3.38 8.24 -0.39
CA PHE A 279 2.21 8.95 0.12
C PHE A 279 1.08 8.94 -0.92
N TRP A 280 -0.14 8.67 -0.45
CA TRP A 280 -1.32 8.59 -1.27
C TRP A 280 -2.53 9.07 -0.49
N GLU A 281 -3.22 10.05 -1.06
CA GLU A 281 -4.56 10.42 -0.67
C GLU A 281 -5.54 9.73 -1.63
N PRO A 282 -6.41 8.82 -1.16
CA PRO A 282 -7.38 8.15 -2.00
C PRO A 282 -8.32 9.16 -2.66
N VAL A 283 -8.88 8.87 -3.84
CA VAL A 283 -9.92 9.73 -4.48
C VAL A 283 -11.34 9.38 -4.02
N LEU A 284 -11.51 8.28 -3.29
CA LEU A 284 -12.79 7.78 -2.76
C LEU A 284 -12.61 7.29 -1.30
N PRO A 285 -13.70 7.19 -0.51
CA PRO A 285 -13.65 6.63 0.85
C PRO A 285 -13.38 5.12 0.80
N THR A 286 -12.14 4.70 1.07
CA THR A 286 -11.69 3.33 0.81
C THR A 286 -12.33 2.27 1.71
N ARG A 287 -12.57 2.54 3.01
CA ARG A 287 -13.19 1.54 3.90
C ARG A 287 -14.66 1.37 3.57
N LEU A 288 -15.37 2.47 3.32
CA LEU A 288 -16.77 2.44 2.89
C LEU A 288 -16.91 1.69 1.57
N SER A 289 -16.01 1.94 0.61
CA SER A 289 -16.02 1.27 -0.69
C SER A 289 -15.70 -0.22 -0.58
N GLN A 290 -14.69 -0.58 0.23
CA GLN A 290 -14.33 -1.98 0.50
C GLN A 290 -15.48 -2.75 1.14
N ALA A 291 -16.14 -2.16 2.13
CA ALA A 291 -17.35 -2.71 2.76
C ALA A 291 -18.46 -2.95 1.73
N GLY A 292 -18.76 -1.95 0.90
CA GLY A 292 -19.78 -2.05 -0.15
C GLY A 292 -19.47 -3.18 -1.15
N ILE A 293 -18.22 -3.29 -1.60
CA ILE A 293 -17.76 -4.36 -2.49
C ILE A 293 -17.89 -5.74 -1.82
N ALA A 294 -17.53 -5.85 -0.54
CA ALA A 294 -17.63 -7.09 0.21
C ALA A 294 -19.09 -7.54 0.39
N PHE A 295 -20.00 -6.63 0.73
CA PHE A 295 -21.43 -6.92 0.78
C PHE A 295 -22.01 -7.37 -0.56
N GLY A 296 -21.46 -6.88 -1.67
CA GLY A 296 -21.83 -7.31 -3.01
C GLY A 296 -21.25 -8.67 -3.44
N GLY A 297 -20.46 -9.35 -2.58
CA GLY A 297 -19.80 -10.61 -2.91
C GLY A 297 -18.68 -10.48 -3.95
N ALA A 298 -18.17 -9.26 -4.17
CA ALA A 298 -17.20 -8.95 -5.21
C ALA A 298 -15.79 -8.66 -4.66
N PHE A 299 -15.53 -8.90 -3.36
CA PHE A 299 -14.26 -8.55 -2.72
C PHE A 299 -13.04 -9.12 -3.45
N GLY A 300 -13.07 -10.40 -3.82
CA GLY A 300 -11.93 -11.04 -4.48
C GLY A 300 -11.48 -10.33 -5.77
N THR A 301 -12.43 -9.87 -6.59
CA THR A 301 -12.17 -9.17 -7.85
C THR A 301 -11.46 -7.83 -7.66
N PHE A 302 -11.72 -7.13 -6.55
CA PHE A 302 -11.17 -5.81 -6.26
C PHE A 302 -10.20 -5.81 -5.07
N SER A 303 -9.79 -6.98 -4.58
CA SER A 303 -8.71 -7.12 -3.60
C SER A 303 -7.44 -6.49 -4.16
N ASP A 304 -6.64 -5.82 -3.33
CA ASP A 304 -5.42 -5.13 -3.78
C ASP A 304 -4.35 -6.11 -4.32
N SER A 305 -4.45 -7.36 -3.89
CA SER A 305 -3.63 -8.47 -4.35
C SER A 305 -4.32 -9.79 -4.05
N PHE A 306 -3.85 -10.86 -4.69
CA PHE A 306 -4.25 -12.22 -4.37
C PHE A 306 -3.04 -13.14 -4.41
N ALA A 307 -3.22 -14.29 -3.80
CA ALA A 307 -2.37 -15.43 -3.98
C ALA A 307 -3.18 -16.61 -4.56
N ILE A 308 -2.47 -17.53 -5.19
CA ILE A 308 -3.03 -18.61 -5.99
C ILE A 308 -2.30 -19.87 -5.58
N VAL A 309 -3.07 -20.91 -5.23
CA VAL A 309 -2.56 -22.28 -5.19
C VAL A 309 -3.06 -22.98 -6.44
N ALA A 310 -2.15 -23.57 -7.19
CA ALA A 310 -2.46 -24.24 -8.46
C ALA A 310 -1.79 -25.61 -8.55
N SER A 311 -2.40 -26.55 -9.26
CA SER A 311 -1.83 -27.89 -9.46
C SER A 311 -2.24 -28.46 -10.82
N PRO A 312 -1.37 -29.25 -11.49
CA PRO A 312 -1.79 -30.05 -12.64
C PRO A 312 -2.71 -31.23 -12.24
N CYS A 313 -2.88 -31.45 -10.93
CA CYS A 313 -3.74 -32.49 -10.37
C CYS A 313 -5.17 -31.98 -10.11
N ASP A 314 -5.96 -32.77 -9.39
CA ASP A 314 -7.35 -32.45 -9.09
C ASP A 314 -7.51 -31.27 -8.11
N GLN A 315 -8.76 -30.80 -7.99
CA GLN A 315 -9.15 -29.70 -7.11
C GLN A 315 -8.93 -30.02 -5.63
N ALA A 316 -9.03 -31.30 -5.21
CA ALA A 316 -8.88 -31.70 -3.82
C ALA A 316 -7.45 -31.48 -3.31
N ILE A 317 -6.45 -31.63 -4.18
CA ILE A 317 -5.05 -31.26 -3.87
C ILE A 317 -4.92 -29.78 -3.54
N VAL A 318 -5.58 -28.90 -4.30
CA VAL A 318 -5.50 -27.46 -4.12
C VAL A 318 -6.28 -27.02 -2.87
N ASP A 319 -7.50 -27.52 -2.70
CA ASP A 319 -8.35 -27.18 -1.55
C ASP A 319 -7.74 -27.65 -0.23
N GLY A 320 -7.06 -28.81 -0.23
CA GLY A 320 -6.37 -29.33 0.93
C GLY A 320 -5.18 -28.48 1.41
N VAL A 321 -4.63 -27.61 0.55
CA VAL A 321 -3.53 -26.70 0.93
C VAL A 321 -4.05 -25.48 1.70
N LEU A 322 -5.32 -25.07 1.52
CA LEU A 322 -5.88 -23.91 2.22
C LEU A 322 -7.20 -24.29 2.92
N PRO A 323 -7.14 -24.96 4.08
CA PRO A 323 -8.32 -25.48 4.77
C PRO A 323 -9.11 -24.41 5.56
N TYR A 324 -8.73 -23.14 5.47
CA TYR A 324 -9.32 -22.04 6.23
C TYR A 324 -10.34 -21.26 5.40
N ASP A 325 -11.36 -20.72 6.07
CA ASP A 325 -12.12 -19.58 5.55
C ASP A 325 -11.30 -18.28 5.72
N TYR A 326 -10.66 -18.15 6.88
CA TYR A 326 -9.70 -17.07 7.13
C TYR A 326 -8.65 -17.44 8.18
N VAL A 327 -7.54 -16.70 8.13
CA VAL A 327 -6.56 -16.52 9.21
C VAL A 327 -6.41 -15.02 9.44
N ASP A 328 -6.51 -14.57 10.68
CA ASP A 328 -6.37 -13.17 11.12
C ASP A 328 -5.25 -13.09 12.16
N PHE A 329 -4.13 -12.46 11.82
CA PHE A 329 -2.93 -12.35 12.66
C PHE A 329 -3.01 -11.20 13.68
N LEU A 330 -4.15 -10.51 13.75
CA LEU A 330 -4.52 -9.55 14.81
C LEU A 330 -3.58 -8.33 15.03
N GLY A 331 -2.60 -8.07 14.15
CA GLY A 331 -1.62 -7.00 14.37
C GLY A 331 -0.39 -7.42 15.17
N GLU A 332 -0.26 -8.69 15.54
CA GLU A 332 0.86 -9.16 16.37
C GLU A 332 2.10 -9.46 15.52
N SER A 333 2.95 -8.45 15.37
CA SER A 333 4.21 -8.58 14.63
C SER A 333 5.10 -9.68 15.20
N GLY A 334 5.56 -10.59 14.34
CA GLY A 334 6.53 -11.64 14.68
C GLY A 334 5.97 -12.89 15.38
N SER A 335 4.75 -12.88 15.91
CA SER A 335 4.20 -14.09 16.59
C SER A 335 3.79 -15.18 15.60
N GLY A 336 3.29 -14.77 14.43
CA GLY A 336 2.65 -15.67 13.47
C GLY A 336 1.36 -16.30 14.01
N SER A 337 0.90 -15.91 15.19
CA SER A 337 -0.31 -16.41 15.84
C SER A 337 -1.49 -15.49 15.59
N GLY A 338 -2.70 -15.98 15.85
CA GLY A 338 -3.90 -15.18 15.74
C GLY A 338 -5.17 -15.99 15.88
N LEU A 339 -6.16 -15.68 15.06
CA LEU A 339 -7.43 -16.41 14.97
C LEU A 339 -7.60 -17.02 13.59
N CYS A 340 -8.24 -18.17 13.51
CA CYS A 340 -8.65 -18.76 12.24
C CYS A 340 -10.04 -19.38 12.33
N LYS A 341 -10.66 -19.55 11.17
CA LYS A 341 -11.86 -20.37 11.00
C LYS A 341 -11.58 -21.38 9.91
N LEU A 342 -11.78 -22.66 10.20
CA LEU A 342 -11.70 -23.71 9.19
C LEU A 342 -12.93 -23.66 8.28
N GLN A 343 -12.74 -24.07 7.02
CA GLN A 343 -13.85 -24.24 6.10
C GLN A 343 -14.86 -25.23 6.69
N GLN A 344 -16.15 -24.99 6.45
CA GLN A 344 -17.26 -25.84 6.90
C GLN A 344 -17.46 -25.91 8.44
N GLU A 345 -16.65 -25.22 9.24
CA GLU A 345 -16.86 -25.10 10.69
C GLU A 345 -17.53 -23.76 11.05
N ASN A 346 -18.35 -23.74 12.10
CA ASN A 346 -18.88 -22.52 12.70
C ASN A 346 -18.16 -22.16 14.01
N LEU A 347 -16.85 -22.33 14.03
CA LEU A 347 -15.99 -22.12 15.19
C LEU A 347 -14.84 -21.18 14.83
N VAL A 348 -14.51 -20.29 15.77
CA VAL A 348 -13.29 -19.49 15.73
C VAL A 348 -12.27 -20.18 16.63
N ARG A 349 -11.06 -20.38 16.12
CA ARG A 349 -9.96 -21.06 16.80
C ARG A 349 -8.75 -20.13 16.93
N HIS A 350 -7.88 -20.45 17.87
CA HIS A 350 -6.51 -19.91 17.86
C HIS A 350 -5.83 -20.41 16.58
N PHE A 351 -4.97 -19.58 16.00
CA PHE A 351 -4.01 -19.97 14.98
C PHE A 351 -2.63 -19.96 15.64
N ASP A 352 -1.99 -21.12 15.73
CA ASP A 352 -0.77 -21.31 16.53
C ASP A 352 0.50 -21.31 15.64
N GLY A 353 0.53 -20.48 14.61
CA GLY A 353 1.67 -20.34 13.69
C GLY A 353 1.72 -21.36 12.57
N ASP A 354 1.43 -22.63 12.89
CA ASP A 354 1.57 -23.78 11.98
C ASP A 354 0.23 -24.52 11.75
N GLY A 355 -0.86 -24.08 12.39
CA GLY A 355 -2.14 -24.77 12.29
C GLY A 355 -3.27 -24.24 13.17
N PRO A 356 -4.47 -24.85 13.07
CA PRO A 356 -5.60 -24.52 13.92
C PRO A 356 -5.39 -25.07 15.33
N GLY A 357 -5.48 -24.19 16.32
CA GLY A 357 -5.37 -24.48 17.73
C GLY A 357 -6.71 -24.72 18.43
N ARG A 358 -6.73 -24.41 19.73
CA ARG A 358 -7.92 -24.52 20.58
C ARG A 358 -9.07 -23.63 20.10
N ILE A 359 -10.30 -24.04 20.42
CA ILE A 359 -11.50 -23.23 20.17
C ILE A 359 -11.44 -21.95 21.01
N GLN A 360 -11.57 -20.80 20.36
CA GLN A 360 -11.67 -19.49 20.98
C GLN A 360 -13.13 -19.16 21.30
N ASP A 361 -14.01 -19.29 20.29
CA ASP A 361 -15.42 -18.88 20.36
C ASP A 361 -16.23 -19.57 19.24
N LYS A 362 -17.55 -19.40 19.25
CA LYS A 362 -18.40 -19.71 18.09
C LYS A 362 -18.25 -18.63 17.02
N TRP A 363 -18.40 -19.02 15.76
CA TRP A 363 -18.55 -18.06 14.67
C TRP A 363 -19.94 -17.43 14.70
N ILE A 364 -19.98 -16.11 14.75
CA ILE A 364 -21.19 -15.31 14.56
C ILE A 364 -20.92 -14.39 13.38
N GLU A 365 -21.81 -14.43 12.40
CA GLU A 365 -21.83 -13.49 11.29
C GLU A 365 -22.49 -12.20 11.76
N GLY A 366 -21.83 -11.07 11.52
CA GLY A 366 -22.39 -9.75 11.80
C GLY A 366 -21.51 -8.62 11.30
N GLU A 367 -22.06 -7.41 11.30
CA GLU A 367 -21.33 -6.21 10.88
C GLU A 367 -20.54 -5.62 12.07
N PRO A 368 -19.23 -5.35 11.92
CA PRO A 368 -18.48 -4.58 12.93
C PRO A 368 -19.15 -3.24 13.25
N LEU A 369 -19.23 -2.85 14.53
CA LEU A 369 -19.89 -1.60 14.92
C LEU A 369 -19.26 -0.35 14.30
N GLU A 370 -17.93 -0.26 14.16
CA GLU A 370 -17.30 0.89 13.48
C GLU A 370 -17.73 1.00 12.01
N GLN A 371 -17.94 -0.15 11.37
CA GLN A 371 -18.41 -0.21 9.99
C GLN A 371 -19.86 0.29 9.91
N LEU A 372 -20.72 -0.19 10.80
CA LEU A 372 -22.10 0.29 10.94
C LEU A 372 -22.14 1.79 11.21
N TRP A 373 -21.31 2.29 12.11
CA TRP A 373 -21.19 3.72 12.44
C TRP A 373 -20.84 4.56 11.22
N LEU A 374 -19.85 4.16 10.41
CA LEU A 374 -19.53 4.91 9.18
C LEU A 374 -20.70 4.90 8.19
N ARG A 375 -21.41 3.78 8.05
CA ARG A 375 -22.59 3.70 7.17
C ARG A 375 -23.75 4.56 7.65
N LEU A 376 -24.02 4.59 8.95
CA LEU A 376 -25.04 5.45 9.55
C LEU A 376 -24.64 6.92 9.46
N ALA A 377 -23.35 7.24 9.59
CA ALA A 377 -22.86 8.58 9.29
C ALA A 377 -23.21 8.97 7.84
N CYS A 378 -22.95 8.09 6.87
CA CYS A 378 -23.29 8.32 5.46
C CYS A 378 -24.81 8.47 5.21
N ALA A 379 -25.64 7.66 5.87
CA ALA A 379 -27.07 7.61 5.60
C ALA A 379 -27.90 8.64 6.38
N GLU A 380 -27.48 8.93 7.62
CA GLU A 380 -28.25 9.68 8.62
C GLU A 380 -27.46 10.86 9.21
N GLY A 381 -26.27 11.12 8.70
CA GLY A 381 -25.38 12.17 9.19
C GLY A 381 -24.85 11.91 10.61
N TYR A 382 -24.34 12.96 11.23
CA TYR A 382 -23.81 12.90 12.59
C TYR A 382 -24.86 12.48 13.63
N SER A 383 -26.15 12.77 13.40
CA SER A 383 -27.23 12.31 14.28
C SER A 383 -27.33 10.80 14.37
N GLY A 384 -27.35 10.09 13.23
CA GLY A 384 -27.40 8.63 13.24
C GLY A 384 -26.14 7.99 13.81
N LEU A 385 -24.98 8.57 13.51
CA LEU A 385 -23.69 8.17 14.07
C LEU A 385 -23.70 8.24 15.62
N PHE A 386 -24.06 9.39 16.20
CA PHE A 386 -24.06 9.56 17.64
C PHE A 386 -25.13 8.72 18.35
N ASN A 387 -26.30 8.54 17.73
CA ASN A 387 -27.32 7.63 18.25
C ASN A 387 -26.79 6.18 18.30
N ALA A 388 -26.08 5.73 17.26
CA ALA A 388 -25.49 4.39 17.24
C ALA A 388 -24.38 4.22 18.29
N MET A 389 -23.57 5.27 18.52
CA MET A 389 -22.59 5.28 19.60
C MET A 389 -23.30 5.21 20.97
N GLN A 390 -24.40 5.94 21.18
CA GLN A 390 -25.17 5.85 22.43
C GLN A 390 -25.74 4.44 22.66
N LEU A 391 -26.26 3.77 21.62
CA LEU A 391 -26.73 2.39 21.73
C LEU A 391 -25.60 1.43 22.13
N PHE A 392 -24.38 1.65 21.61
CA PHE A 392 -23.21 0.87 22.03
C PHE A 392 -22.92 1.02 23.54
N LEU A 393 -23.06 2.23 24.11
CA LEU A 393 -22.94 2.42 25.57
C LEU A 393 -23.99 1.62 26.34
N GLN A 394 -25.24 1.58 25.85
CA GLN A 394 -26.30 0.79 26.48
C GLN A 394 -25.94 -0.70 26.48
N GLY A 395 -25.47 -1.24 25.34
CA GLY A 395 -25.04 -2.63 25.26
C GLY A 395 -23.84 -2.96 26.16
N LEU A 396 -22.90 -2.02 26.34
CA LEU A 396 -21.81 -2.18 27.30
C LEU A 396 -22.31 -2.24 28.75
N ARG A 397 -23.25 -1.36 29.13
CA ARG A 397 -23.86 -1.34 30.48
C ARG A 397 -24.64 -2.63 30.74
N GLU A 398 -25.47 -3.05 29.78
CA GLU A 398 -26.24 -4.29 29.88
C GLU A 398 -25.32 -5.50 30.07
N LEU A 399 -24.25 -5.64 29.28
CA LEU A 399 -23.28 -6.73 29.44
C LEU A 399 -22.56 -6.67 30.79
N PHE A 400 -22.18 -5.47 31.23
CA PHE A 400 -21.48 -5.25 32.50
C PHE A 400 -22.34 -5.62 33.71
N GLU A 401 -23.62 -5.26 33.69
CA GLU A 401 -24.57 -5.51 34.78
C GLU A 401 -25.07 -6.97 34.79
N SER A 402 -25.41 -7.53 33.62
CA SER A 402 -26.01 -8.87 33.51
C SER A 402 -25.00 -10.00 33.55
N GLU A 403 -23.81 -9.82 32.94
CA GLU A 403 -22.79 -10.86 32.78
C GLU A 403 -21.36 -10.32 33.03
N PRO A 404 -21.02 -9.87 34.25
CA PRO A 404 -19.75 -9.19 34.54
C PRO A 404 -18.50 -10.05 34.26
N GLU A 405 -18.58 -11.37 34.44
CA GLU A 405 -17.49 -12.29 34.07
C GLU A 405 -17.29 -12.35 32.54
N ARG A 406 -18.38 -12.34 31.77
CA ARG A 406 -18.34 -12.33 30.32
C ARG A 406 -17.80 -10.99 29.82
N TYR A 407 -18.21 -9.87 30.43
CA TYR A 407 -17.68 -8.54 30.15
C TYR A 407 -16.15 -8.50 30.25
N ARG A 408 -15.57 -9.08 31.33
CA ARG A 408 -14.10 -9.13 31.52
C ARG A 408 -13.37 -9.91 30.44
N GLN A 409 -14.01 -10.96 29.93
CA GLN A 409 -13.41 -11.85 28.93
C GLN A 409 -13.77 -11.43 27.49
N ALA A 410 -14.55 -10.36 27.32
CA ALA A 410 -15.04 -9.92 26.03
C ALA A 410 -14.05 -9.00 25.31
N GLU A 411 -14.08 -9.09 23.99
CA GLU A 411 -13.57 -8.08 23.08
C GLU A 411 -14.60 -6.95 23.00
N LEU A 412 -14.19 -5.76 23.44
CA LEU A 412 -15.06 -4.60 23.57
C LEU A 412 -14.76 -3.53 22.50
N SER A 413 -13.75 -3.75 21.64
CA SER A 413 -13.46 -2.85 20.53
C SER A 413 -14.61 -2.85 19.52
N PRO A 414 -15.20 -1.69 19.17
CA PRO A 414 -16.30 -1.61 18.20
C PRO A 414 -15.93 -2.15 16.81
N ALA A 415 -14.66 -2.29 16.50
CA ALA A 415 -14.18 -2.90 15.27
C ALA A 415 -14.32 -4.43 15.19
N LYS A 416 -14.56 -5.06 16.34
CA LYS A 416 -14.68 -6.51 16.49
C LYS A 416 -16.01 -6.91 17.12
N VAL A 417 -16.64 -6.04 17.91
CA VAL A 417 -18.04 -6.20 18.33
C VAL A 417 -18.93 -6.22 17.09
N LEU A 418 -19.86 -7.18 17.04
CA LEU A 418 -20.69 -7.42 15.87
C LEU A 418 -22.13 -7.03 16.14
N ASN A 419 -22.75 -6.37 15.17
CA ASN A 419 -24.19 -6.21 15.07
C ASN A 419 -24.75 -7.39 14.28
N SER A 420 -25.29 -8.41 14.96
CA SER A 420 -25.82 -9.64 14.33
C SER A 420 -27.27 -9.49 13.85
N SER A 421 -28.03 -8.59 14.48
CA SER A 421 -29.36 -8.12 14.06
C SER A 421 -29.52 -6.69 14.59
N GLN A 422 -30.38 -5.83 14.00
CA GLN A 422 -30.42 -4.36 14.22
C GLN A 422 -30.48 -3.83 15.67
N LYS A 423 -30.46 -4.68 16.71
CA LYS A 423 -30.39 -4.32 18.13
C LYS A 423 -29.66 -5.34 19.03
N GLU A 424 -28.99 -6.35 18.49
CA GLU A 424 -28.27 -7.35 19.28
C GLU A 424 -26.77 -7.29 18.99
N TYR A 425 -26.01 -6.88 20.01
CA TYR A 425 -24.55 -6.89 19.95
C TYR A 425 -24.00 -8.23 20.41
N TRP A 426 -23.17 -8.81 19.57
CA TRP A 426 -22.32 -9.92 19.94
C TRP A 426 -20.93 -9.39 20.30
N PHE A 427 -20.55 -9.56 21.56
CA PHE A 427 -19.23 -9.30 22.07
C PHE A 427 -18.42 -10.61 22.04
N PRO A 428 -17.47 -10.77 21.08
CA PRO A 428 -16.68 -11.99 20.98
C PRO A 428 -15.79 -12.17 22.20
N LYS A 429 -15.35 -13.40 22.47
CA LYS A 429 -14.31 -13.63 23.46
C LYS A 429 -12.99 -12.98 23.02
N ARG A 430 -12.35 -12.25 23.92
CA ARG A 430 -11.07 -11.56 23.70
C ARG A 430 -9.93 -12.55 23.44
N TYR A 431 -9.08 -12.21 22.48
CA TYR A 431 -7.79 -12.86 22.25
C TYR A 431 -6.70 -12.16 23.07
N GLY A 432 -5.86 -12.93 23.77
CA GLY A 432 -4.80 -12.39 24.64
C GLY A 432 -5.23 -12.19 26.10
N PRO A 433 -4.41 -11.49 26.91
CA PRO A 433 -4.68 -11.27 28.34
C PRO A 433 -5.93 -10.40 28.57
N THR A 434 -6.55 -10.58 29.74
CA THR A 434 -7.65 -9.74 30.21
C THR A 434 -7.09 -8.42 30.77
N ASP A 435 -7.63 -7.29 30.35
CA ASP A 435 -7.31 -5.99 30.97
C ASP A 435 -7.89 -5.88 32.39
N GLU A 436 -7.42 -4.88 33.13
CA GLU A 436 -8.18 -4.35 34.27
C GLU A 436 -9.59 -3.91 33.85
N ILE A 437 -10.54 -4.09 34.78
CA ILE A 437 -11.94 -3.79 34.55
C ILE A 437 -12.12 -2.27 34.47
N GLN A 438 -12.29 -1.76 33.25
CA GLN A 438 -12.75 -0.40 33.01
C GLN A 438 -14.27 -0.36 33.04
N SER A 439 -14.84 0.76 33.48
CA SER A 439 -16.28 0.99 33.43
C SER A 439 -16.79 1.06 31.98
N PRO A 440 -18.09 0.75 31.73
CA PRO A 440 -18.71 0.91 30.42
C PRO A 440 -18.46 2.30 29.80
N GLU A 441 -18.51 3.35 30.61
CA GLU A 441 -18.31 4.73 30.19
C GLU A 441 -16.86 5.02 29.74
N GLU A 442 -15.87 4.47 30.43
CA GLU A 442 -14.46 4.60 30.06
C GLU A 442 -14.17 3.86 28.75
N ARG A 443 -14.68 2.64 28.62
CA ARG A 443 -14.57 1.86 27.38
C ARG A 443 -15.22 2.56 26.20
N TRP A 444 -16.41 3.13 26.42
CA TRP A 444 -17.13 3.87 25.40
C TRP A 444 -16.36 5.13 24.96
N ARG A 445 -15.84 5.93 25.90
CA ARG A 445 -15.07 7.14 25.56
C ARG A 445 -13.83 6.80 24.75
N ARG A 446 -13.12 5.72 25.12
CA ARG A 446 -11.97 5.24 24.37
C ARG A 446 -12.35 4.82 22.95
N ALA A 447 -13.42 4.05 22.81
CA ALA A 447 -13.96 3.62 21.53
C ALA A 447 -14.31 4.80 20.59
N VAL A 448 -14.98 5.82 21.11
CA VAL A 448 -15.35 7.01 20.33
C VAL A 448 -14.11 7.82 19.92
N LEU A 449 -13.14 7.98 20.83
CA LEU A 449 -11.87 8.64 20.53
C LEU A 449 -11.07 7.90 19.46
N ASP A 450 -10.95 6.57 19.57
CA ASP A 450 -10.24 5.75 18.59
C ASP A 450 -10.92 5.81 17.22
N PHE A 451 -12.25 5.74 17.17
CA PHE A 451 -13.02 5.93 15.94
C PHE A 451 -12.79 7.32 15.34
N ALA A 452 -12.82 8.37 16.16
CA ALA A 452 -12.60 9.76 15.75
C ALA A 452 -11.21 9.94 15.10
N ILE A 453 -10.17 9.32 15.67
CA ILE A 453 -8.80 9.41 15.16
C ILE A 453 -8.61 8.56 13.91
N VAL A 454 -9.08 7.32 13.90
CA VAL A 454 -8.76 6.33 12.87
C VAL A 454 -9.73 6.38 11.68
N ILE A 455 -11.02 6.59 11.94
CA ILE A 455 -12.10 6.56 10.93
C ILE A 455 -12.66 7.96 10.65
N GLY A 456 -12.50 8.91 11.59
CA GLY A 456 -12.94 10.29 11.44
C GLY A 456 -12.57 10.96 10.10
N PRO A 457 -11.33 10.81 9.57
CA PRO A 457 -10.99 11.34 8.24
C PRO A 457 -11.94 10.89 7.13
N GLU A 458 -12.40 9.64 7.17
CA GLU A 458 -13.33 9.11 6.17
C GLU A 458 -14.76 9.58 6.42
N VAL A 459 -15.19 9.71 7.68
CA VAL A 459 -16.49 10.34 8.02
C VAL A 459 -16.56 11.75 7.43
N ARG A 460 -15.50 12.55 7.65
CA ARG A 460 -15.43 13.92 7.13
C ARG A 460 -15.46 13.99 5.62
N ARG A 461 -14.79 13.06 4.95
CA ARG A 461 -14.83 12.95 3.50
C ARG A 461 -16.24 12.70 2.97
N VAL A 462 -17.03 11.90 3.68
CA VAL A 462 -18.35 11.47 3.22
C VAL A 462 -19.44 12.50 3.55
N ILE A 463 -19.41 13.09 4.76
CA ILE A 463 -20.49 13.98 5.25
C ILE A 463 -20.04 15.37 5.73
N GLY A 464 -18.79 15.75 5.45
CA GLY A 464 -18.20 17.01 5.89
C GLY A 464 -17.87 17.04 7.39
N THR A 465 -17.37 18.19 7.87
CA THR A 465 -16.91 18.35 9.26
C THR A 465 -18.05 18.43 10.27
N GLY A 466 -19.29 18.67 9.85
CA GLY A 466 -20.43 18.83 10.76
C GLY A 466 -20.35 20.03 11.70
N GLY A 467 -19.41 20.95 11.48
CA GLY A 467 -19.16 22.10 12.34
C GLY A 467 -18.21 21.83 13.52
N TYR A 468 -17.62 20.64 13.62
CA TYR A 468 -16.63 20.32 14.66
C TYR A 468 -15.23 20.75 14.21
N ALA A 469 -14.51 21.52 15.04
CA ALA A 469 -13.19 22.03 14.70
C ALA A 469 -12.08 21.07 15.13
N THR A 470 -12.28 20.35 16.23
CA THR A 470 -11.31 19.42 16.83
C THR A 470 -11.92 18.05 17.11
N VAL A 471 -11.07 17.02 17.26
CA VAL A 471 -11.49 15.70 17.74
C VAL A 471 -12.20 15.83 19.09
N GLY A 472 -11.75 16.76 19.94
CA GLY A 472 -12.41 17.10 21.19
C GLY A 472 -13.87 17.52 21.01
N ASP A 473 -14.18 18.39 20.05
CA ASP A 473 -15.56 18.84 19.79
C ASP A 473 -16.47 17.67 19.37
N PHE A 474 -15.95 16.76 18.53
CA PHE A 474 -16.67 15.56 18.12
C PHE A 474 -16.95 14.64 19.31
N VAL A 475 -15.93 14.37 20.13
CA VAL A 475 -16.04 13.49 21.31
C VAL A 475 -16.96 14.11 22.37
N ASP A 476 -16.89 15.42 22.59
CA ASP A 476 -17.79 16.18 23.47
C ASP A 476 -19.24 16.01 23.01
N ARG A 477 -19.51 16.21 21.72
CA ARG A 477 -20.87 16.10 21.19
C ARG A 477 -21.42 14.68 21.26
N ALA A 478 -20.60 13.68 20.98
CA ALA A 478 -20.96 12.29 21.16
C ALA A 478 -21.29 12.00 22.64
N SER A 479 -20.49 12.53 23.57
CA SER A 479 -20.65 12.32 25.02
C SER A 479 -21.92 12.97 25.56
N GLU A 480 -22.25 14.18 25.10
CA GLU A 480 -23.53 14.84 25.38
C GLU A 480 -24.71 13.98 24.93
N THR A 481 -24.65 13.49 23.69
CA THR A 481 -25.71 12.64 23.11
C THR A 481 -25.87 11.33 23.91
N ALA A 482 -24.77 10.77 24.40
CA ALA A 482 -24.77 9.58 25.25
C ALA A 482 -25.22 9.84 26.70
N GLY A 483 -25.44 11.09 27.10
CA GLY A 483 -25.81 11.47 28.46
C GLY A 483 -24.66 11.44 29.46
N LEU A 484 -23.41 11.53 29.00
CA LEU A 484 -22.19 11.48 29.83
C LEU A 484 -21.61 12.85 30.20
N GLY A 485 -22.22 13.95 29.70
CA GLY A 485 -21.70 15.31 29.85
C GLY A 485 -20.49 15.60 28.94
N SER A 486 -19.85 16.76 29.11
CA SER A 486 -18.64 17.13 28.35
C SER A 486 -17.45 16.24 28.72
N ALA A 487 -16.67 15.89 27.70
CA ALA A 487 -15.47 15.06 27.73
C ALA A 487 -14.20 15.81 28.15
N LYS A 488 -14.27 17.09 28.56
CA LYS A 488 -13.16 17.82 29.24
C LYS A 488 -12.65 17.15 30.54
N ILE A 489 -13.21 16.00 30.91
CA ILE A 489 -12.84 15.13 32.03
C ILE A 489 -12.10 13.86 31.51
N LEU A 490 -11.36 13.95 30.39
CA LEU A 490 -10.48 12.85 29.93
C LEU A 490 -9.12 12.83 30.64
N CYS A 491 -8.81 13.84 31.47
CA CYS A 491 -7.54 13.96 32.20
C CYS A 491 -7.29 12.90 33.28
N GLY A 492 -8.24 11.99 33.54
CA GLY A 492 -8.11 10.91 34.54
C GLY A 492 -7.79 9.51 33.98
N LEU A 493 -7.72 9.33 32.66
CA LEU A 493 -7.65 8.00 32.02
C LEU A 493 -6.22 7.48 31.74
N THR A 494 -5.18 8.08 32.33
CA THR A 494 -3.78 7.91 31.88
C THR A 494 -2.83 7.18 32.81
N GLU A 495 -3.27 6.13 33.51
CA GLU A 495 -2.32 5.13 34.01
C GLU A 495 -2.64 3.77 33.39
N GLY A 496 -1.97 3.48 32.26
CA GLY A 496 -1.55 2.12 31.96
C GLY A 496 -2.30 1.30 30.91
N VAL A 497 -2.67 1.81 29.73
CA VAL A 497 -3.00 0.92 28.57
C VAL A 497 -2.64 1.57 27.23
N GLU A 498 -1.90 0.87 26.38
CA GLU A 498 -1.51 1.31 25.03
C GLU A 498 -2.72 1.38 24.07
N PRO A 499 -2.83 2.42 23.21
CA PRO A 499 -3.71 2.38 22.05
C PRO A 499 -3.36 1.17 21.18
N ALA A 500 -4.35 0.38 20.76
CA ALA A 500 -4.13 -0.64 19.75
C ALA A 500 -3.64 0.04 18.46
N ALA A 501 -2.33 -0.06 18.17
CA ALA A 501 -1.72 0.46 16.97
C ALA A 501 -2.36 -0.20 15.74
N ARG A 502 -3.35 0.46 15.16
CA ARG A 502 -3.93 0.06 13.88
C ARG A 502 -3.37 0.92 12.78
N ASN A 503 -2.36 0.38 12.10
CA ASN A 503 -2.00 0.62 10.70
C ASN A 503 -1.98 2.07 10.19
N ASN A 504 -1.65 3.05 11.03
CA ASN A 504 -1.08 4.30 10.56
C ASN A 504 0.36 4.41 11.09
N LYS A 505 1.32 4.34 10.15
CA LYS A 505 2.77 4.48 10.38
C LYS A 505 3.21 5.87 10.91
N HIS A 506 2.28 6.68 11.41
CA HIS A 506 2.54 7.91 12.16
C HIS A 506 2.38 7.74 13.68
N ALA A 507 2.22 6.51 14.18
CA ALA A 507 2.11 6.22 15.62
C ALA A 507 3.46 6.30 16.37
N SER A 508 4.33 7.26 16.06
CA SER A 508 5.46 7.62 16.94
C SER A 508 5.11 8.73 17.93
N ASP A 509 3.93 9.33 17.85
CA ASP A 509 3.49 10.25 18.89
C ASP A 509 2.62 9.52 19.92
N ARG A 510 3.27 9.13 21.03
CA ARG A 510 2.65 9.02 22.36
C ARG A 510 2.11 10.40 22.75
N ALA A 511 1.08 10.86 22.04
CA ALA A 511 0.43 12.12 22.29
C ALA A 511 -0.34 12.00 23.61
N SER A 512 -0.13 12.96 24.52
CA SER A 512 -1.00 13.10 25.70
C SER A 512 -2.47 13.22 25.24
N PRO A 513 -3.46 12.84 26.07
CA PRO A 513 -4.87 12.98 25.72
C PRO A 513 -5.22 14.39 25.23
N ASP A 514 -4.61 15.43 25.82
CA ASP A 514 -4.79 16.82 25.42
C ASP A 514 -4.37 17.05 23.96
N ARG A 515 -3.24 16.45 23.54
CA ARG A 515 -2.75 16.53 22.16
C ARG A 515 -3.64 15.76 21.19
N GLN A 516 -4.25 14.64 21.62
CA GLN A 516 -5.20 13.88 20.81
C GLN A 516 -6.53 14.64 20.63
N LEU A 517 -7.05 15.25 21.68
CA LEU A 517 -8.28 16.05 21.62
C LEU A 517 -8.10 17.33 20.81
N SER A 518 -6.90 17.91 20.80
CA SER A 518 -6.57 19.08 19.98
C SER A 518 -6.32 18.76 18.49
N ILE A 519 -6.35 17.49 18.09
CA ILE A 519 -6.22 17.13 16.66
C ILE A 519 -7.35 17.82 15.90
N THR A 520 -6.99 18.54 14.85
CA THR A 520 -7.95 19.22 13.98
C THR A 520 -8.93 18.21 13.38
N TRP A 521 -10.23 18.43 13.64
CA TRP A 521 -11.35 17.76 12.98
C TRP A 521 -11.79 18.51 11.74
N ALA A 522 -11.41 19.77 11.57
CA ALA A 522 -11.40 20.34 10.22
C ALA A 522 -10.40 19.57 9.33
N GLU A 523 -10.39 19.83 8.03
CA GLU A 523 -9.26 19.38 7.20
C GLU A 523 -7.93 19.72 7.90
N PRO A 524 -6.87 18.90 7.76
CA PRO A 524 -5.54 19.33 8.20
C PRO A 524 -5.37 20.75 7.71
N ASP A 525 -5.01 21.64 8.64
CA ASP A 525 -5.00 23.07 8.37
C ASP A 525 -4.30 23.29 7.03
N GLN A 526 -5.12 23.64 6.05
CA GLN A 526 -4.69 23.82 4.68
C GLN A 526 -3.69 25.00 4.63
N SER A 527 -3.59 25.80 5.70
CA SER A 527 -2.64 26.89 5.87
C SER A 527 -1.16 26.49 5.74
N ASP A 528 -0.80 25.22 5.99
CA ASP A 528 0.61 24.80 6.05
C ASP A 528 1.06 23.94 4.84
N GLN A 529 0.38 24.08 3.70
CA GLN A 529 0.84 23.50 2.44
C GLN A 529 1.37 24.58 1.49
N SER A 530 2.49 25.20 1.89
CA SER A 530 3.33 25.86 0.91
C SER A 530 3.90 24.79 -0.03
N LEU A 531 3.54 24.84 -1.32
CA LEU A 531 4.14 23.98 -2.33
C LEU A 531 5.49 24.58 -2.73
N ARG A 532 6.44 23.74 -3.14
CA ARG A 532 7.72 24.21 -3.68
C ARG A 532 7.70 24.19 -5.19
N PHE A 533 8.05 25.33 -5.78
CA PHE A 533 8.42 25.42 -7.18
C PHE A 533 9.94 25.40 -7.27
N GLN A 534 10.52 24.42 -7.97
CA GLN A 534 11.97 24.25 -8.06
C GLN A 534 12.43 24.12 -9.51
N ALA A 535 13.60 24.68 -9.81
CA ALA A 535 14.25 24.55 -11.09
C ALA A 535 15.69 24.03 -10.90
N TYR A 536 16.07 23.04 -11.71
CA TYR A 536 17.41 22.48 -11.77
C TYR A 536 18.01 22.77 -13.14
N TRP A 537 19.33 22.97 -13.19
CA TRP A 537 20.05 23.14 -14.45
C TRP A 537 21.16 22.10 -14.58
N ALA A 538 21.51 21.78 -15.83
CA ALA A 538 22.65 20.95 -16.16
C ALA A 538 23.37 21.51 -17.39
N LYS A 539 24.70 21.46 -17.39
CA LYS A 539 25.54 21.77 -18.55
C LYS A 539 25.70 20.53 -19.45
N PRO A 540 26.25 20.69 -20.66
CA PRO A 540 26.53 19.55 -21.54
C PRO A 540 27.34 18.46 -20.84
N GLY A 541 26.78 17.26 -20.74
CA GLY A 541 27.40 16.10 -20.10
C GLY A 541 27.21 15.95 -18.59
N GLU A 542 26.59 16.92 -17.91
CA GLU A 542 26.30 16.83 -16.46
C GLU A 542 24.98 16.08 -16.17
N VAL A 543 24.74 15.69 -14.92
CA VAL A 543 23.43 15.20 -14.46
C VAL A 543 22.81 16.21 -13.51
N PHE A 544 21.47 16.25 -13.41
CA PHE A 544 20.82 17.10 -12.42
C PHE A 544 21.27 16.72 -11.00
N SER A 545 21.45 17.73 -10.14
CA SER A 545 21.82 17.52 -8.74
C SER A 545 21.17 18.58 -7.85
N GLU A 546 20.95 18.25 -6.58
CA GLU A 546 20.43 19.17 -5.56
C GLU A 546 21.25 20.46 -5.44
N LYS A 547 22.57 20.37 -5.65
CA LYS A 547 23.49 21.52 -5.59
C LYS A 547 23.33 22.49 -6.76
N ALA A 548 22.71 22.05 -7.85
CA ALA A 548 22.45 22.83 -9.06
C ALA A 548 20.94 23.10 -9.21
N SER A 549 20.34 23.69 -8.16
CA SER A 549 18.91 23.99 -8.12
C SER A 549 18.61 25.32 -7.42
N VAL A 550 17.46 25.90 -7.74
CA VAL A 550 16.88 27.08 -7.07
C VAL A 550 15.38 26.85 -6.90
N TRP A 551 14.80 27.32 -5.81
CA TRP A 551 13.39 27.10 -5.51
C TRP A 551 12.75 28.28 -4.79
N VAL A 552 11.41 28.29 -4.82
CA VAL A 552 10.57 29.20 -4.05
C VAL A 552 9.37 28.43 -3.52
N ASP A 553 9.06 28.63 -2.24
CA ASP A 553 7.85 28.10 -1.63
C ASP A 553 6.68 29.06 -1.88
N TYR A 554 5.48 28.54 -2.14
CA TYR A 554 4.32 29.34 -2.52
C TYR A 554 3.00 28.78 -1.99
N ASP A 555 2.04 29.67 -1.73
CA ASP A 555 0.65 29.28 -1.46
C ASP A 555 -0.11 29.13 -2.78
N TRP A 556 -0.44 27.89 -3.14
CA TRP A 556 -1.13 27.56 -4.39
C TRP A 556 -2.55 28.16 -4.47
N ARG A 557 -3.14 28.56 -3.34
CA ARG A 557 -4.46 29.22 -3.28
C ARG A 557 -4.42 30.66 -3.77
N SER A 558 -3.25 31.28 -3.78
CA SER A 558 -3.08 32.66 -4.21
C SER A 558 -2.95 32.83 -5.73
N SER A 559 -2.98 31.74 -6.51
CA SER A 559 -2.68 31.75 -7.95
C SER A 559 -1.37 32.52 -8.28
N PRO A 560 -0.24 32.14 -7.66
CA PRO A 560 0.97 32.96 -7.71
C PRO A 560 1.62 32.95 -9.10
N VAL A 561 2.23 34.09 -9.44
CA VAL A 561 3.21 34.17 -10.52
C VAL A 561 4.56 33.76 -9.93
N LEU A 562 5.01 32.55 -10.25
CA LEU A 562 6.26 32.00 -9.71
C LEU A 562 7.40 32.45 -10.62
N ARG A 563 8.41 33.10 -10.05
CA ARG A 563 9.59 33.58 -10.75
C ARG A 563 10.84 33.04 -10.08
N LEU A 564 11.67 32.32 -10.83
CA LEU A 564 12.97 31.84 -10.40
C LEU A 564 14.06 32.44 -11.29
N GLU A 565 15.00 33.15 -10.68
CA GLU A 565 16.22 33.60 -11.36
C GLU A 565 17.30 32.54 -11.14
N LEU A 566 17.82 31.97 -12.23
CA LEU A 566 18.91 31.00 -12.13
C LEU A 566 20.21 31.73 -11.78
N PRO A 567 21.04 31.16 -10.89
CA PRO A 567 22.24 31.82 -10.42
C PRO A 567 23.35 31.78 -11.48
N ALA A 568 24.43 32.55 -11.29
CA ALA A 568 25.43 32.79 -12.34
C ALA A 568 26.15 31.50 -12.78
N GLU A 569 26.22 30.51 -11.89
CA GLU A 569 26.80 29.20 -12.16
C GLU A 569 26.02 28.42 -13.23
N SER A 570 24.74 28.76 -13.45
CA SER A 570 23.90 28.15 -14.47
C SER A 570 24.24 28.61 -15.88
N ILE A 571 25.03 29.68 -16.07
CA ILE A 571 25.39 30.19 -17.39
C ILE A 571 26.04 29.06 -18.22
N GLY A 572 25.54 28.88 -19.44
CA GLY A 572 25.95 27.79 -20.34
C GLY A 572 25.19 26.48 -20.15
N LEU A 573 24.08 26.47 -19.41
CA LEU A 573 23.20 25.30 -19.34
C LEU A 573 22.61 24.91 -20.70
N ASP A 574 22.41 23.61 -20.93
CA ASP A 574 21.73 23.09 -22.11
C ASP A 574 20.39 22.41 -21.78
N ARG A 575 20.20 22.06 -20.50
CA ARG A 575 19.00 21.41 -19.97
C ARG A 575 18.52 22.07 -18.69
N LEU A 576 17.19 22.14 -18.58
CA LEU A 576 16.47 22.70 -17.45
C LEU A 576 15.42 21.68 -16.99
N ARG A 577 15.33 21.39 -15.71
CA ARG A 577 14.23 20.63 -15.10
C ARG A 577 13.43 21.58 -14.22
N ILE A 578 12.12 21.50 -14.29
CA ILE A 578 11.18 22.27 -13.48
C ILE A 578 10.29 21.29 -12.74
N ASP A 579 10.22 21.46 -11.43
CA ASP A 579 9.33 20.73 -10.54
C ASP A 579 8.24 21.71 -10.11
N PRO A 580 7.02 21.59 -10.67
CA PRO A 580 5.98 22.59 -10.43
C PRO A 580 5.50 22.62 -8.97
N VAL A 581 5.57 21.48 -8.27
CA VAL A 581 5.10 21.24 -6.91
C VAL A 581 6.02 20.21 -6.22
N ASP A 582 6.09 20.21 -4.88
CA ASP A 582 6.84 19.20 -4.10
C ASP A 582 6.04 17.91 -3.90
N HIS A 583 6.63 16.94 -3.23
CA HIS A 583 6.04 15.61 -2.95
C HIS A 583 4.78 15.59 -2.09
N ARG A 584 4.15 16.75 -1.86
CA ARG A 584 3.00 16.97 -0.97
C ARG A 584 1.80 17.59 -1.68
N VAL A 585 1.48 17.10 -2.88
CA VAL A 585 0.29 17.53 -3.62
C VAL A 585 -0.97 16.93 -3.00
N CYS A 586 -1.80 17.74 -2.34
CA CYS A 586 -3.14 17.33 -1.90
C CYS A 586 -4.12 17.20 -3.09
N ASP A 587 -5.23 16.50 -2.90
CA ASP A 587 -6.20 16.21 -3.98
C ASP A 587 -6.70 17.45 -4.74
N VAL A 588 -6.93 18.56 -4.04
CA VAL A 588 -7.34 19.84 -4.64
C VAL A 588 -6.22 20.54 -5.41
N ALA A 589 -4.96 20.21 -5.10
CA ALA A 589 -3.78 20.75 -5.77
C ALA A 589 -3.31 19.90 -6.97
N ARG A 590 -3.94 18.75 -7.28
CA ARG A 590 -3.52 17.84 -8.36
C ARG A 590 -3.69 18.38 -9.78
N MET A 591 -4.45 19.46 -9.97
CA MET A 591 -4.74 20.04 -11.28
C MET A 591 -4.52 21.54 -11.28
N ALA A 592 -3.68 22.04 -12.19
CA ALA A 592 -3.44 23.47 -12.34
C ALA A 592 -3.52 23.89 -13.81
N PHE A 593 -4.15 25.01 -14.11
CA PHE A 593 -4.07 25.63 -15.43
C PHE A 593 -2.79 26.46 -15.53
N VAL A 594 -2.08 26.32 -16.64
CA VAL A 594 -1.01 27.26 -17.01
C VAL A 594 -1.66 28.50 -17.57
N GLU A 595 -1.36 29.67 -16.99
CA GLU A 595 -1.74 30.97 -17.56
C GLU A 595 -0.57 31.65 -18.25
N GLU A 596 0.64 31.43 -17.75
CA GLU A 596 1.85 31.97 -18.34
C GLU A 596 3.02 31.02 -18.07
N PHE A 597 3.78 30.72 -19.11
CA PHE A 597 5.10 30.14 -19.02
C PHE A 597 6.06 30.98 -19.85
N SER A 598 7.15 31.44 -19.24
CA SER A 598 8.22 32.11 -19.96
C SER A 598 9.60 31.75 -19.45
N ILE A 599 10.55 31.78 -20.38
CA ILE A 599 11.97 31.74 -20.09
C ILE A 599 12.53 33.03 -20.68
N ASP A 600 13.05 33.88 -19.81
CA ASP A 600 13.64 35.16 -20.15
C ASP A 600 15.16 35.10 -19.91
N SER A 601 15.93 35.95 -20.58
CA SER A 601 17.37 36.14 -20.40
C SER A 601 17.62 37.46 -19.68
N ALA A 602 18.34 37.43 -18.57
CA ALA A 602 18.75 38.62 -17.82
C ALA A 602 20.14 39.08 -18.28
N LEU A 603 20.18 40.11 -19.12
CA LEU A 603 21.44 40.68 -19.63
C LEU A 603 22.14 41.50 -18.54
N ALA A 604 23.48 41.59 -18.65
CA ALA A 604 24.34 42.30 -17.68
C ALA A 604 24.05 43.81 -17.55
N ASP A 605 23.30 44.42 -18.48
CA ASP A 605 22.85 45.81 -18.42
C ASP A 605 21.49 46.00 -17.71
N GLY A 606 20.93 44.92 -17.14
CA GLY A 606 19.63 44.91 -16.46
C GLY A 606 18.43 44.77 -17.41
N LYS A 607 18.65 44.64 -18.73
CA LYS A 607 17.56 44.34 -19.68
C LYS A 607 17.20 42.87 -19.64
N VAL A 608 15.90 42.60 -19.52
CA VAL A 608 15.33 41.26 -19.65
C VAL A 608 14.91 41.05 -21.11
N VAL A 609 15.56 40.13 -21.81
CA VAL A 609 15.18 39.72 -23.16
C VAL A 609 14.34 38.45 -23.07
N ARG A 610 13.09 38.52 -23.48
CA ARG A 610 12.20 37.36 -23.48
C ARG A 610 12.59 36.36 -24.56
N LEU A 611 13.00 35.15 -24.17
CA LEU A 611 13.36 34.09 -25.12
C LEU A 611 12.11 33.31 -25.55
N THR A 612 11.16 33.08 -24.63
CA THR A 612 9.84 32.51 -24.93
C THR A 612 8.78 33.04 -23.99
N ARG A 613 7.57 33.35 -24.50
CA ARG A 613 6.35 33.59 -23.71
C ARG A 613 5.22 32.83 -24.35
N ARG A 614 4.53 32.00 -23.57
CA ARG A 614 3.28 31.37 -24.02
C ARG A 614 2.34 31.18 -22.84
N ASP A 615 1.06 31.09 -23.14
CA ASP A 615 0.00 30.58 -22.26
C ASP A 615 -0.01 29.05 -22.18
N LEU A 616 1.00 28.41 -22.79
CA LEU A 616 1.23 26.97 -22.79
C LEU A 616 2.72 26.63 -22.79
N ILE A 617 3.10 25.58 -22.08
CA ILE A 617 4.37 24.88 -22.15
C ILE A 617 4.43 24.13 -23.50
N ASP A 618 5.35 24.53 -24.38
CA ASP A 618 5.50 23.93 -25.72
C ASP A 618 6.15 22.54 -25.62
N THR A 619 5.39 21.50 -25.98
CA THR A 619 5.84 20.10 -25.93
C THR A 619 6.99 19.78 -26.90
N LYS A 620 7.34 20.70 -27.81
CA LYS A 620 8.51 20.58 -28.70
C LYS A 620 9.83 20.88 -28.00
N VAL A 621 9.82 21.68 -26.94
CA VAL A 621 11.02 21.96 -26.12
C VAL A 621 11.08 21.11 -24.86
N VAL A 622 9.98 20.44 -24.50
CA VAL A 622 9.92 19.45 -23.42
C VAL A 622 10.54 18.13 -23.89
N SER A 623 11.66 17.76 -23.27
CA SER A 623 12.37 16.51 -23.53
C SER A 623 11.78 15.33 -22.75
N HIS A 624 11.31 15.56 -21.53
CA HIS A 624 10.81 14.52 -20.63
C HIS A 624 9.82 15.08 -19.60
N THR A 625 8.88 14.26 -19.15
CA THR A 625 7.99 14.55 -18.03
C THR A 625 7.91 13.35 -17.10
N GLN A 626 7.94 13.57 -15.79
CA GLN A 626 7.71 12.56 -14.75
C GLN A 626 6.52 13.01 -13.90
N ASP A 627 5.65 12.09 -13.50
CA ASP A 627 4.47 12.34 -12.64
C ASP A 627 3.61 13.57 -12.97
N ILE A 628 3.66 14.01 -14.22
CA ILE A 628 2.89 15.14 -14.71
C ILE A 628 2.44 14.87 -16.15
N GLN A 629 1.19 15.22 -16.42
CA GLN A 629 0.62 15.17 -17.76
C GLN A 629 0.22 16.58 -18.20
N LEU A 630 0.65 16.93 -19.42
CA LEU A 630 0.26 18.17 -20.09
C LEU A 630 -1.01 17.89 -20.91
N GLY A 631 -2.13 18.46 -20.50
CA GLY A 631 -3.43 18.33 -21.16
C GLY A 631 -4.00 19.67 -21.60
N THR A 632 -5.21 19.65 -22.14
CA THR A 632 -5.99 20.85 -22.44
C THR A 632 -7.42 20.65 -21.99
N LEU A 633 -7.98 21.63 -21.27
CA LEU A 633 -9.39 21.64 -20.86
C LEU A 633 -9.96 23.04 -21.10
N GLY A 634 -11.06 23.13 -21.85
CA GLY A 634 -11.69 24.41 -22.20
C GLY A 634 -10.77 25.36 -22.99
N GLY A 635 -9.81 24.82 -23.77
CA GLY A 635 -8.83 25.61 -24.52
C GLY A 635 -7.65 26.15 -23.71
N ARG A 636 -7.62 25.92 -22.39
CA ARG A 636 -6.49 26.26 -21.51
C ARG A 636 -5.58 25.04 -21.33
N GLN A 637 -4.28 25.27 -21.19
CA GLN A 637 -3.35 24.18 -20.90
C GLN A 637 -3.46 23.77 -19.42
N LEU A 638 -3.58 22.47 -19.19
CA LEU A 638 -3.72 21.85 -17.88
C LEU A 638 -2.44 21.08 -17.54
N LEU A 639 -1.92 21.29 -16.33
CA LEU A 639 -0.98 20.41 -15.65
C LEU A 639 -1.78 19.48 -14.76
N TYR A 640 -1.67 18.18 -15.00
CA TYR A 640 -2.22 17.16 -14.12
C TYR A 640 -1.08 16.44 -13.40
N PHE A 641 -0.96 16.63 -12.09
CA PHE A 641 0.07 15.98 -11.26
C PHE A 641 -0.39 14.56 -10.92
N THR A 642 0.22 13.58 -11.58
CA THR A 642 -0.19 12.17 -11.57
C THR A 642 0.53 11.32 -10.54
N GLY A 643 1.51 11.87 -9.84
CA GLY A 643 2.33 11.17 -8.86
C GLY A 643 3.03 12.14 -7.92
N PRO A 644 3.84 11.63 -6.98
CA PRO A 644 4.48 12.44 -5.95
C PRO A 644 5.66 13.25 -6.46
N ASP A 645 6.24 13.02 -7.64
CA ASP A 645 7.44 13.75 -8.08
C ASP A 645 7.26 14.35 -9.49
N PRO A 646 6.39 15.37 -9.64
CA PRO A 646 6.08 15.95 -10.94
C PRO A 646 7.23 16.79 -11.46
N GLN A 647 7.79 16.40 -12.61
CA GLN A 647 8.93 17.07 -13.25
C GLN A 647 8.65 17.33 -14.72
N ILE A 648 9.10 18.47 -15.22
CA ILE A 648 9.14 18.80 -16.65
C ILE A 648 10.57 19.15 -17.02
N HIS A 649 11.15 18.40 -17.96
CA HIS A 649 12.50 18.62 -18.44
C HIS A 649 12.46 19.29 -19.81
N PHE A 650 13.33 20.26 -20.00
CA PHE A 650 13.47 21.06 -21.21
C PHE A 650 14.87 20.88 -21.80
N ALA A 651 14.92 20.61 -23.09
CA ALA A 651 16.14 20.72 -23.88
C ALA A 651 16.17 22.12 -24.51
N LEU A 652 17.07 22.99 -24.04
CA LEU A 652 17.04 24.40 -24.43
C LEU A 652 17.53 24.63 -25.86
N GLY A 653 18.48 23.82 -26.35
CA GLY A 653 18.92 23.85 -27.75
C GLY A 653 19.29 25.26 -28.23
N GLN A 654 18.53 25.82 -29.18
CA GLN A 654 18.74 27.16 -29.71
C GLN A 654 18.47 28.27 -28.69
N LEU A 655 17.56 28.08 -27.73
CA LEU A 655 17.27 29.07 -26.67
C LEU A 655 18.50 29.38 -25.81
N ALA A 656 19.34 28.37 -25.54
CA ALA A 656 20.58 28.57 -24.78
C ALA A 656 21.60 29.43 -25.56
N LYS A 657 21.60 29.35 -26.90
CA LYS A 657 22.43 30.21 -27.76
C LYS A 657 21.89 31.63 -27.82
N ASP A 658 20.57 31.77 -27.91
CA ASP A 658 19.89 33.06 -27.97
C ASP A 658 20.01 33.84 -26.65
N ALA A 659 20.20 33.13 -25.53
CA ALA A 659 20.51 33.72 -24.22
C ALA A 659 21.91 34.37 -24.17
N ALA A 660 22.78 34.17 -25.16
CA ALA A 660 24.06 34.85 -25.32
C ALA A 660 24.97 34.90 -24.06
N GLY A 661 24.93 33.87 -23.22
CA GLY A 661 25.75 33.79 -21.99
C GLY A 661 25.18 34.56 -20.79
N ALA A 662 23.92 34.99 -20.84
CA ALA A 662 23.21 35.58 -19.71
C ALA A 662 22.49 34.53 -18.85
N GLN A 663 22.13 34.92 -17.62
CA GLN A 663 21.30 34.11 -16.72
C GLN A 663 19.89 33.96 -17.28
N LEU A 664 19.25 32.84 -16.97
CA LEU A 664 17.85 32.62 -17.33
C LEU A 664 16.94 32.93 -16.14
N VAL A 665 15.77 33.47 -16.46
CA VAL A 665 14.67 33.69 -15.53
C VAL A 665 13.50 32.84 -16.00
N VAL A 666 13.04 31.95 -15.13
CA VAL A 666 11.91 31.05 -15.40
C VAL A 666 10.69 31.62 -14.69
N ILE A 667 9.61 31.80 -15.44
CA ILE A 667 8.33 32.27 -14.92
C ILE A 667 7.25 31.25 -15.25
N LEU A 668 6.51 30.82 -14.23
CA LEU A 668 5.36 29.94 -14.35
C LEU A 668 4.20 30.50 -13.52
N LYS A 669 3.10 30.83 -14.17
CA LYS A 669 1.84 31.23 -13.53
C LYS A 669 0.84 30.10 -13.63
N MET A 670 0.39 29.62 -12.47
CA MET A 670 -0.56 28.53 -12.35
C MET A 670 -1.83 28.96 -11.61
N VAL A 671 -2.97 28.41 -12.03
CA VAL A 671 -4.28 28.67 -11.43
C VAL A 671 -5.02 27.36 -11.19
N TRP A 672 -5.47 27.12 -9.97
CA TRP A 672 -6.18 25.89 -9.61
C TRP A 672 -7.70 26.03 -9.84
N PRO A 673 -8.37 25.02 -10.42
CA PRO A 673 -9.80 25.08 -10.74
C PRO A 673 -10.73 25.25 -9.52
N GLY A 674 -10.29 24.83 -8.33
CA GLY A 674 -11.09 24.82 -7.10
C GLY A 674 -11.13 26.13 -6.30
N LEU A 675 -10.59 27.22 -6.85
CA LEU A 675 -10.50 28.53 -6.18
C LEU A 675 -11.49 29.57 -6.73
N TYR A 676 -12.50 29.12 -7.50
CA TYR A 676 -13.58 29.95 -8.04
C TYR A 676 -14.94 29.55 -7.48
#